data_AF-A0A093R3Y7-F1
#
_entry.id   AF-A0A093R3Y7-F1
#
_cell.length_a   1.000
_cell.length_b   1.000
_cell.length_c   1.000
_cell.angle_alpha   90.00
_cell.angle_beta   90.00
_cell.angle_gamma   90.00
#
_symmetry.space_group_name_H-M   'P 1'
#
loop_
_entity.id
_entity.type
_entity.pdbx_description
1 polymer ?
#
loop_
_entity_poly.entity_id
_entity_poly.type
_entity_poly.pdbx_seq_one_letter_code
_entity_poly.pdbx_strand_id
1 'polypeptide(L)'
;RYKELREYRRAKVDASYKYIFEVLSIWLGLDLTTVEEIILDAPSLEAFDSFFAKGGSKTLKVFYQEGNAPGIECGRIIPGVVKGSKMMRFYVDNTPDKFVGLCLFFIRCKNDTPISSKTIHEDIFFGVLDATDGLLRGVRNMIEKIFLPAIRATNNWGVLSQTKQDTKDKQNFVETINRYISFLEGAIISIEGTVELKKIDYIDFSKLQSFEQVTAAADNLDMVHQLEEVLMIWYRQMERVLIESKQMRKEADDSGPLTELEHWKCMSAKFSFIIEQIKGPNCKAVINVLKVGHSKLLKMWQELDARITDAANESKDNVKYLRTLEKVCQPLYNYDIVSMTHGIPNLINTIRMIHRVSRYYNTSERMTSLFIKVTNQMVTTCRAYITDGGLSCVWEQETSTVIGKIKDCMFLFQEYQKCFHETKQEILEAQGEKTFEVSEMYIFGKSEAFCRRLEKITEMITVVQTFSALSLSTIEGIDIMAVKFKNIYQSVQKKQYDILDPRKTEFDMDFGNFMAKIEGLEIQIQTFMRTCFGRILSSQHALQLLQRFQNLRMPCLQEEIVHTVVCILQHYVAELEAIKKLYEIQKDDPPLARNMPPVAGRILWARQLFRRINGPINYFHKESNILASPEGKAVIQLYNRIAYVLVEFEVVYHNAWMKEISQLQYSLQNTIFVRHPKTGKFLVNFDPQIPEIVRETKCMIKLGLEVPEEAKKIVKRENKLKSNKLRLEGLLQCYEDLCQETPMIFVNLMAPKMKKMEAVLRQGLSMLTWSSVTLENFFQEADQVLCIFKQFLKKVKDLSDVRIDLILEEISNTLLIVLPVDGAIKVESMLTCNETYTKECAELLNRKSIQIEDAVQELISVFEKNYEIKYSKKTSEKHLLPVKEKHIVFGNNEEEREKNTSAALHGDNTKGGDKEDEFKKKSKEMVACFSHQLLDSLQKATRLSLDSLKKRIFVSKTEFSVCPSKSEEVPSFLKAEVHLTIPNVVMVPSLEDIQQGINRMIQLILEVSRGVAQWGQRHFQKSSLRAETGTQQVSSAGFGSPGKRAKRGEKGVEDVVLVRKLRNFYSGVAEHEDISQLVVLLSSSVNSIRELASKVLQDFQKYKVLWAEDRDAKIQQFLAGCPSLTEIKEEILHYAMFEQEVEDLKPIILLGPVELHTGPLKIALAMEAKAWKMLLCHYLNEEYKKKMTDMMSFITEYLKKLSRPLGDLDDVRFAMEALSIIRDNEIEMDMTLGPIE
;
A
#
# COMPACT_ATOMS: atom_id res chain seq x y z
N ARG A 1 -81.64 -5.01 -65.69
CA ARG A 1 -80.93 -3.73 -65.44
C ARG A 1 -80.25 -3.64 -64.07
N TYR A 2 -80.92 -3.30 -62.95
CA TYR A 2 -80.21 -3.07 -61.67
C TYR A 2 -79.48 -4.30 -61.11
N LYS A 3 -79.97 -5.52 -61.35
CA LYS A 3 -79.25 -6.77 -61.05
C LYS A 3 -77.96 -6.92 -61.86
N GLU A 4 -78.03 -6.77 -63.19
CA GLU A 4 -76.83 -6.80 -64.07
C GLU A 4 -75.79 -5.73 -63.66
N LEU A 5 -76.22 -4.53 -63.27
CA LEU A 5 -75.34 -3.47 -62.76
C LEU A 5 -74.70 -3.83 -61.41
N ARG A 6 -75.33 -4.68 -60.58
CA ARG A 6 -74.73 -5.24 -59.36
C ARG A 6 -73.70 -6.32 -59.69
N GLU A 7 -74.01 -7.20 -60.64
CA GLU A 7 -73.09 -8.24 -61.10
C GLU A 7 -71.83 -7.65 -61.77
N TYR A 8 -71.99 -6.58 -62.56
CA TYR A 8 -70.87 -5.82 -63.12
C TYR A 8 -70.00 -5.17 -62.03
N ARG A 9 -70.60 -4.59 -60.98
CA ARG A 9 -69.86 -4.07 -59.81
C ARG A 9 -69.13 -5.18 -59.05
N ARG A 10 -69.75 -6.36 -58.87
CA ARG A 10 -69.11 -7.52 -58.24
C ARG A 10 -67.93 -8.05 -59.07
N ALA A 11 -68.03 -8.04 -60.40
CA ALA A 11 -66.95 -8.43 -61.30
C ALA A 11 -65.74 -7.46 -61.28
N LYS A 12 -65.92 -6.22 -60.81
CA LYS A 12 -64.83 -5.24 -60.60
C LYS A 12 -64.06 -5.42 -59.29
N VAL A 13 -64.54 -6.23 -58.33
CA VAL A 13 -63.91 -6.38 -57.02
C VAL A 13 -62.63 -7.22 -57.15
N ASP A 14 -61.48 -6.53 -57.17
CA ASP A 14 -60.15 -7.15 -57.24
C ASP A 14 -59.60 -7.52 -55.84
N ALA A 15 -58.36 -8.02 -55.78
CA ALA A 15 -57.69 -8.33 -54.52
C ALA A 15 -57.43 -7.08 -53.64
N SER A 16 -57.29 -5.91 -54.26
CA SER A 16 -57.04 -4.64 -53.58
C SER A 16 -58.28 -4.17 -52.82
N TYR A 17 -59.45 -4.31 -53.44
CA TYR A 17 -60.75 -4.02 -52.84
C TYR A 17 -61.03 -5.00 -51.69
N LYS A 18 -60.76 -6.30 -51.89
CA LYS A 18 -60.98 -7.34 -50.86
C LYS A 18 -60.17 -7.08 -49.59
N TYR A 19 -58.93 -6.59 -49.69
CA TYR A 19 -58.18 -6.19 -48.50
C TYR A 19 -58.91 -5.11 -47.67
N ILE A 20 -59.47 -4.09 -48.32
CA ILE A 20 -60.26 -3.07 -47.61
C ILE A 20 -61.50 -3.71 -46.98
N PHE A 21 -62.15 -4.66 -47.66
CA PHE A 21 -63.32 -5.36 -47.12
C PHE A 21 -62.95 -6.26 -45.92
N GLU A 22 -61.78 -6.89 -45.92
CA GLU A 22 -61.23 -7.65 -44.78
C GLU A 22 -60.95 -6.74 -43.58
N VAL A 23 -60.33 -5.58 -43.78
CA VAL A 23 -60.11 -4.59 -42.70
C VAL A 23 -61.43 -4.11 -42.12
N LEU A 24 -62.43 -3.80 -42.96
CA LEU A 24 -63.78 -3.41 -42.52
C LEU A 24 -64.51 -4.55 -41.79
N SER A 25 -64.37 -5.80 -42.26
CA SER A 25 -64.94 -7.00 -41.64
C SER A 25 -64.40 -7.22 -40.22
N ILE A 26 -63.07 -7.18 -40.06
CA ILE A 26 -62.40 -7.34 -38.77
C ILE A 26 -62.81 -6.24 -37.78
N TRP A 27 -62.85 -4.97 -38.22
CA TRP A 27 -63.15 -3.85 -37.33
C TRP A 27 -64.62 -3.71 -36.93
N LEU A 28 -65.54 -4.21 -37.74
CA LEU A 28 -66.98 -4.12 -37.48
C LEU A 28 -67.59 -5.41 -36.92
N GLY A 29 -66.79 -6.50 -36.84
CA GLY A 29 -67.28 -7.82 -36.43
C GLY A 29 -68.28 -8.44 -37.39
N LEU A 30 -68.31 -7.97 -38.65
CA LEU A 30 -69.18 -8.45 -39.72
C LEU A 30 -68.45 -9.51 -40.55
N ASP A 31 -69.16 -10.51 -41.05
CA ASP A 31 -68.58 -11.45 -42.01
C ASP A 31 -68.24 -10.76 -43.35
N LEU A 32 -67.15 -11.21 -43.99
CA LEU A 32 -66.65 -10.61 -45.24
C LEU A 32 -67.71 -10.59 -46.34
N THR A 33 -68.56 -11.62 -46.40
CA THR A 33 -69.68 -11.73 -47.33
C THR A 33 -70.75 -10.66 -47.11
N THR A 34 -71.11 -10.36 -45.85
CA THR A 34 -72.00 -9.24 -45.51
C THR A 34 -71.36 -7.89 -45.85
N VAL A 35 -70.06 -7.71 -45.60
CA VAL A 35 -69.35 -6.46 -45.95
C VAL A 35 -69.35 -6.22 -47.46
N GLU A 36 -68.98 -7.22 -48.26
CA GLU A 36 -69.03 -7.15 -49.72
C GLU A 36 -70.45 -6.83 -50.23
N GLU A 37 -71.47 -7.47 -49.65
CA GLU A 37 -72.86 -7.23 -50.02
C GLU A 37 -73.37 -5.82 -49.69
N ILE A 38 -73.02 -5.25 -48.54
CA ILE A 38 -73.41 -3.87 -48.16
C ILE A 38 -72.63 -2.85 -49.01
N ILE A 39 -71.36 -3.10 -49.34
CA ILE A 39 -70.60 -2.20 -50.24
C ILE A 39 -71.16 -2.24 -51.67
N LEU A 40 -71.61 -3.40 -52.15
CA LEU A 40 -72.33 -3.52 -53.42
C LEU A 40 -73.72 -2.87 -53.42
N ASP A 41 -74.25 -2.44 -52.26
CA ASP A 41 -75.44 -1.57 -52.18
C ASP A 41 -75.14 -0.08 -52.45
N ALA A 42 -73.86 0.31 -52.59
CA ALA A 42 -73.47 1.66 -53.03
C ALA A 42 -73.57 1.81 -54.57
N PRO A 43 -74.10 2.92 -55.10
CA PRO A 43 -74.45 3.05 -56.53
C PRO A 43 -73.23 2.98 -57.46
N SER A 44 -72.05 3.42 -57.03
CA SER A 44 -70.79 3.32 -57.77
C SER A 44 -69.63 2.88 -56.86
N LEU A 45 -68.54 2.40 -57.47
CA LEU A 45 -67.30 2.03 -56.78
C LEU A 45 -66.12 2.94 -57.20
N GLU A 46 -66.41 4.08 -57.84
CA GLU A 46 -65.41 5.00 -58.43
C GLU A 46 -64.46 5.59 -57.39
N ALA A 47 -64.90 5.71 -56.12
CA ALA A 47 -64.05 6.14 -55.02
C ALA A 47 -62.89 5.15 -54.75
N PHE A 48 -63.13 3.84 -54.88
CA PHE A 48 -62.08 2.83 -54.77
C PHE A 48 -61.15 2.87 -55.99
N ASP A 49 -61.71 2.94 -57.21
CA ASP A 49 -60.94 3.08 -58.47
C ASP A 49 -60.00 4.30 -58.37
N SER A 50 -60.50 5.43 -57.86
CA SER A 50 -59.74 6.67 -57.63
C SER A 50 -58.69 6.54 -56.52
N PHE A 51 -58.95 5.82 -55.43
CA PHE A 51 -57.99 5.67 -54.32
C PHE A 51 -56.77 4.82 -54.70
N PHE A 52 -56.96 3.73 -55.44
CA PHE A 52 -55.85 2.86 -55.86
C PHE A 52 -55.06 3.39 -57.06
N ALA A 53 -55.64 4.31 -57.86
CA ALA A 53 -55.00 4.89 -59.04
C ALA A 53 -53.79 5.79 -58.73
N LYS A 54 -52.83 5.84 -59.66
CA LYS A 54 -51.72 6.80 -59.63
C LYS A 54 -52.27 8.22 -59.79
N GLY A 55 -51.90 9.13 -58.87
CA GLY A 55 -52.38 10.52 -58.87
C GLY A 55 -53.84 10.71 -58.46
N GLY A 56 -54.54 9.66 -58.03
CA GLY A 56 -55.94 9.73 -57.58
C GLY A 56 -56.12 10.20 -56.13
N SER A 57 -57.25 9.85 -55.51
CA SER A 57 -57.58 10.34 -54.16
C SER A 57 -56.58 9.86 -53.10
N LYS A 58 -56.15 10.77 -52.22
CA LYS A 58 -55.35 10.44 -51.03
C LYS A 58 -56.13 9.74 -49.92
N THR A 59 -57.47 9.81 -49.97
CA THR A 59 -58.33 9.30 -48.90
C THR A 59 -59.52 8.54 -49.46
N LEU A 60 -59.81 7.38 -48.90
CA LEU A 60 -61.08 6.69 -49.05
C LEU A 60 -61.79 6.67 -47.70
N LYS A 61 -63.07 7.04 -47.66
CA LYS A 61 -63.87 7.08 -46.42
C LYS A 61 -65.08 6.16 -46.56
N VAL A 62 -65.40 5.45 -45.49
CA VAL A 62 -66.55 4.55 -45.41
C VAL A 62 -67.29 4.87 -44.10
N PHE A 63 -68.46 5.50 -44.21
CA PHE A 63 -69.31 5.80 -43.07
C PHE A 63 -70.26 4.63 -42.80
N TYR A 64 -70.23 4.09 -41.59
CA TYR A 64 -71.10 3.01 -41.12
C TYR A 64 -72.05 3.56 -40.06
N GLN A 65 -73.33 3.71 -40.42
CA GLN A 65 -74.36 4.22 -39.52
C GLN A 65 -75.76 3.71 -39.91
N GLU A 66 -76.73 3.94 -39.03
CA GLU A 66 -78.15 3.68 -39.32
C GLU A 66 -78.65 4.65 -40.40
N GLY A 67 -79.26 4.11 -41.46
CA GLY A 67 -79.84 4.88 -42.57
C GLY A 67 -81.09 4.24 -43.13
N ASN A 68 -81.74 4.90 -44.08
CA ASN A 68 -82.89 4.33 -44.79
C ASN A 68 -82.45 3.09 -45.59
N ALA A 69 -83.24 2.01 -45.53
CA ALA A 69 -82.98 0.78 -46.27
C ALA A 69 -82.74 1.05 -47.77
N PRO A 70 -81.75 0.38 -48.40
CA PRO A 70 -81.41 0.63 -49.80
C PRO A 70 -82.59 0.27 -50.71
N GLY A 71 -82.92 1.20 -51.63
CA GLY A 71 -83.99 1.01 -52.61
C GLY A 71 -83.63 0.02 -53.72
N ILE A 72 -84.60 -0.28 -54.59
CA ILE A 72 -84.51 -1.25 -55.71
C ILE A 72 -83.27 -1.02 -56.61
N GLU A 73 -82.77 0.21 -56.64
CA GLU A 73 -81.57 0.66 -57.35
C GLU A 73 -80.29 -0.10 -56.94
N CYS A 74 -80.19 -0.67 -55.74
CA CYS A 74 -79.02 -1.44 -55.29
C CYS A 74 -78.87 -2.79 -56.02
N GLY A 75 -79.95 -3.30 -56.62
CA GLY A 75 -80.00 -4.58 -57.33
C GLY A 75 -80.28 -5.81 -56.44
N ARG A 76 -80.44 -5.64 -55.12
CA ARG A 76 -80.81 -6.69 -54.16
C ARG A 76 -82.23 -6.44 -53.62
N ILE A 77 -82.95 -7.52 -53.29
CA ILE A 77 -84.21 -7.45 -52.53
C ILE A 77 -83.92 -8.00 -51.14
N ILE A 78 -84.20 -7.21 -50.10
CA ILE A 78 -84.01 -7.62 -48.70
C ILE A 78 -85.36 -8.11 -48.17
N PRO A 79 -85.54 -9.41 -47.87
CA PRO A 79 -86.83 -9.93 -47.42
C PRO A 79 -87.20 -9.38 -46.04
N GLY A 80 -88.46 -8.98 -45.87
CA GLY A 80 -89.02 -8.51 -44.59
C GLY A 80 -88.90 -7.00 -44.30
N VAL A 81 -88.26 -6.20 -45.18
CA VAL A 81 -88.02 -4.77 -44.93
C VAL A 81 -89.08 -3.91 -45.63
N VAL A 82 -89.79 -3.06 -44.87
CA VAL A 82 -90.79 -2.13 -45.40
C VAL A 82 -90.09 -0.90 -46.00
N LYS A 83 -90.66 -0.30 -47.05
CA LYS A 83 -90.11 0.90 -47.68
C LYS A 83 -90.08 2.07 -46.68
N GLY A 84 -88.89 2.44 -46.21
CA GLY A 84 -88.68 3.45 -45.17
C GLY A 84 -88.23 2.90 -43.81
N SER A 85 -88.13 1.57 -43.64
CA SER A 85 -87.43 0.98 -42.50
C SER A 85 -85.95 1.41 -42.47
N LYS A 86 -85.39 1.51 -41.27
CA LYS A 86 -83.98 1.81 -41.05
C LYS A 86 -83.12 0.55 -40.97
N MET A 87 -81.88 0.63 -41.42
CA MET A 87 -80.88 -0.44 -41.40
C MET A 87 -79.47 0.15 -41.39
N MET A 88 -78.48 -0.58 -40.84
CA MET A 88 -77.07 -0.20 -40.94
C MET A 88 -76.60 -0.25 -42.41
N ARG A 89 -75.92 0.80 -42.87
CA ARG A 89 -75.43 0.91 -44.27
C ARG A 89 -74.04 1.54 -44.33
N PHE A 90 -73.27 1.17 -45.35
CA PHE A 90 -72.07 1.89 -45.75
C PHE A 90 -72.37 3.03 -46.73
N TYR A 91 -71.82 4.20 -46.46
CA TYR A 91 -71.70 5.30 -47.41
C TYR A 91 -70.21 5.44 -47.78
N VAL A 92 -69.88 5.19 -49.05
CA VAL A 92 -68.50 5.26 -49.56
C VAL A 92 -68.27 6.67 -50.12
N ASP A 93 -67.34 7.40 -49.50
CA ASP A 93 -66.89 8.80 -49.72
C ASP A 93 -67.98 9.90 -49.76
N ASN A 94 -69.25 9.54 -49.88
CA ASN A 94 -70.39 10.43 -49.69
C ASN A 94 -70.67 10.65 -48.20
N THR A 95 -70.43 11.86 -47.71
CA THR A 95 -70.77 12.28 -46.34
C THR A 95 -72.29 12.37 -46.16
N PRO A 96 -72.90 11.68 -45.18
CA PRO A 96 -74.32 11.86 -44.88
C PRO A 96 -74.59 13.21 -44.18
N ASP A 97 -75.76 13.82 -44.44
CA ASP A 97 -76.17 15.14 -43.89
C ASP A 97 -76.09 15.21 -42.35
N LYS A 98 -76.24 14.06 -41.68
CA LYS A 98 -75.96 13.89 -40.26
C LYS A 98 -75.13 12.63 -40.09
N PHE A 99 -73.93 12.78 -39.56
CA PHE A 99 -73.02 11.68 -39.25
C PHE A 99 -73.12 11.31 -37.76
N VAL A 100 -73.60 10.11 -37.48
CA VAL A 100 -73.90 9.58 -36.12
C VAL A 100 -73.53 8.09 -36.08
N GLY A 101 -72.26 7.79 -36.27
CA GLY A 101 -71.76 6.42 -36.37
C GLY A 101 -70.24 6.35 -36.52
N LEU A 102 -69.74 5.32 -37.20
CA LEU A 102 -68.31 5.11 -37.40
C LEU A 102 -67.88 5.63 -38.78
N CYS A 103 -66.76 6.36 -38.84
CA CYS A 103 -66.10 6.73 -40.09
C CYS A 103 -64.79 5.95 -40.17
N LEU A 104 -64.76 4.96 -41.03
CA LEU A 104 -63.61 4.11 -41.30
C LEU A 104 -62.90 4.70 -42.52
N PHE A 105 -61.68 5.19 -42.34
CA PHE A 105 -60.97 5.92 -43.39
C PHE A 105 -59.59 5.34 -43.64
N PHE A 106 -59.18 5.40 -44.90
CA PHE A 106 -57.92 4.90 -45.42
C PHE A 106 -57.17 6.09 -46.04
N ILE A 107 -55.95 6.33 -45.60
CA ILE A 107 -55.10 7.46 -46.02
C ILE A 107 -53.86 6.93 -46.72
N ARG A 108 -53.51 7.58 -47.83
CA ARG A 108 -52.30 7.33 -48.59
C ARG A 108 -51.36 8.53 -48.51
N CYS A 109 -50.11 8.30 -48.11
CA CYS A 109 -49.13 9.39 -47.97
C CYS A 109 -48.44 9.80 -49.27
N LYS A 110 -48.22 8.86 -50.21
CA LYS A 110 -47.53 9.07 -51.50
C LYS A 110 -48.47 8.73 -52.66
N ASN A 111 -48.57 9.58 -53.69
CA ASN A 111 -49.50 9.37 -54.82
C ASN A 111 -48.81 8.97 -56.15
N ASP A 112 -47.48 8.83 -56.14
CA ASP A 112 -46.66 8.81 -57.35
C ASP A 112 -46.65 7.46 -58.08
N THR A 113 -47.09 6.40 -57.40
CA THR A 113 -47.29 5.04 -57.90
C THR A 113 -48.78 4.67 -57.86
N PRO A 114 -49.27 3.69 -58.63
CA PRO A 114 -50.53 3.01 -58.29
C PRO A 114 -50.31 2.10 -57.06
N ILE A 115 -51.35 1.86 -56.28
CA ILE A 115 -51.30 0.85 -55.20
C ILE A 115 -51.48 -0.54 -55.83
N SER A 116 -50.66 -1.50 -55.40
CA SER A 116 -50.75 -2.89 -55.85
C SER A 116 -51.01 -3.82 -54.67
N SER A 117 -51.58 -5.00 -54.90
CA SER A 117 -51.87 -6.00 -53.86
C SER A 117 -50.67 -6.41 -52.98
N LYS A 118 -49.43 -6.11 -53.42
CA LYS A 118 -48.20 -6.33 -52.64
C LYS A 118 -47.76 -5.13 -51.79
N THR A 119 -48.13 -3.91 -52.14
CA THR A 119 -47.70 -2.66 -51.47
C THR A 119 -48.79 -2.05 -50.58
N ILE A 120 -50.02 -2.55 -50.67
CA ILE A 120 -51.20 -2.12 -49.90
C ILE A 120 -50.92 -1.96 -48.39
N HIS A 121 -50.23 -2.92 -47.77
CA HIS A 121 -50.01 -2.93 -46.32
C HIS A 121 -49.01 -1.86 -45.84
N GLU A 122 -48.16 -1.35 -46.72
CA GLU A 122 -47.12 -0.35 -46.40
C GLU A 122 -47.54 1.08 -46.76
N ASP A 123 -48.30 1.25 -47.85
CA ASP A 123 -48.69 2.57 -48.39
C ASP A 123 -50.01 3.12 -47.82
N ILE A 124 -50.85 2.28 -47.20
CA ILE A 124 -52.19 2.66 -46.70
C ILE A 124 -52.23 2.65 -45.17
N PHE A 125 -52.54 3.80 -44.58
CA PHE A 125 -52.85 3.94 -43.16
C PHE A 125 -54.36 3.87 -42.95
N PHE A 126 -54.80 3.02 -42.02
CA PHE A 126 -56.20 2.90 -41.62
C PHE A 126 -56.47 3.63 -40.29
N GLY A 127 -57.62 4.28 -40.18
CA GLY A 127 -58.10 4.87 -38.93
C GLY A 127 -59.61 4.84 -38.82
N VAL A 128 -60.09 4.91 -37.57
CA VAL A 128 -61.52 4.98 -37.26
C VAL A 128 -61.79 6.23 -36.44
N LEU A 129 -62.77 7.01 -36.87
CA LEU A 129 -63.36 8.10 -36.12
C LEU A 129 -64.75 7.66 -35.66
N ASP A 130 -64.90 7.42 -34.36
CA ASP A 130 -66.18 7.13 -33.74
C ASP A 130 -66.91 8.43 -33.39
N ALA A 131 -68.07 8.65 -33.99
CA ALA A 131 -68.96 9.79 -33.75
C ALA A 131 -70.36 9.33 -33.31
N THR A 132 -70.48 8.16 -32.69
CA THR A 132 -71.74 7.69 -32.07
C THR A 132 -72.29 8.69 -31.04
N ASP A 133 -71.43 9.18 -30.14
CA ASP A 133 -71.70 10.29 -29.21
C ASP A 133 -71.62 11.69 -29.87
N GLY A 134 -71.48 11.77 -31.20
CA GLY A 134 -71.35 13.01 -31.97
C GLY A 134 -69.91 13.38 -32.38
N LEU A 135 -69.81 14.08 -33.51
CA LEU A 135 -68.56 14.34 -34.23
C LEU A 135 -67.48 15.06 -33.40
N LEU A 136 -67.84 16.10 -32.65
CA LEU A 136 -66.87 16.85 -31.83
C LEU A 136 -66.25 15.99 -30.73
N ARG A 137 -67.07 15.12 -30.12
CA ARG A 137 -66.63 14.18 -29.08
C ARG A 137 -65.71 13.11 -29.65
N GLY A 138 -66.02 12.61 -30.85
CA GLY A 138 -65.15 11.73 -31.62
C GLY A 138 -63.79 12.34 -31.93
N VAL A 139 -63.77 13.56 -32.49
CA VAL A 139 -62.53 14.27 -32.84
C VAL A 139 -61.70 14.58 -31.59
N ARG A 140 -62.33 15.04 -30.49
CA ARG A 140 -61.66 15.21 -29.20
C ARG A 140 -61.02 13.91 -28.74
N ASN A 141 -61.80 12.82 -28.64
CA ASN A 141 -61.31 11.50 -28.21
C ASN A 141 -60.12 11.03 -29.05
N MET A 142 -60.17 11.23 -30.37
CA MET A 142 -59.09 10.85 -31.28
C MET A 142 -57.80 11.65 -31.03
N ILE A 143 -57.90 12.96 -30.83
CA ILE A 143 -56.74 13.81 -30.53
C ILE A 143 -56.18 13.49 -29.14
N GLU A 144 -57.05 13.40 -28.12
CA GLU A 144 -56.67 13.23 -26.72
C GLU A 144 -56.12 11.83 -26.39
N LYS A 145 -56.73 10.77 -26.93
CA LYS A 145 -56.39 9.37 -26.58
C LYS A 145 -55.40 8.71 -27.54
N ILE A 146 -55.30 9.18 -28.79
CA ILE A 146 -54.45 8.55 -29.81
C ILE A 146 -53.28 9.48 -30.18
N PHE A 147 -53.56 10.68 -30.69
CA PHE A 147 -52.49 11.54 -31.22
C PHE A 147 -51.63 12.19 -30.12
N LEU A 148 -52.21 12.71 -29.04
CA LEU A 148 -51.45 13.36 -27.96
C LEU A 148 -50.45 12.41 -27.27
N PRO A 149 -50.81 11.14 -26.91
CA PRO A 149 -49.84 10.17 -26.42
C PRO A 149 -48.76 9.81 -27.44
N ALA A 150 -49.11 9.63 -28.72
CA ALA A 150 -48.14 9.34 -29.78
C ALA A 150 -47.12 10.47 -29.98
N ILE A 151 -47.59 11.73 -29.95
CA ILE A 151 -46.74 12.93 -30.03
C ILE A 151 -45.80 13.01 -28.81
N ARG A 152 -46.30 12.73 -27.60
CA ARG A 152 -45.49 12.69 -26.36
C ARG A 152 -44.47 11.56 -26.34
N ALA A 153 -44.79 10.40 -26.91
CA ALA A 153 -43.87 9.25 -27.02
C ALA A 153 -42.82 9.40 -28.12
N THR A 154 -42.99 10.37 -29.04
CA THR A 154 -42.05 10.59 -30.14
C THR A 154 -40.81 11.35 -29.65
N ASN A 155 -39.71 10.63 -29.41
CA ASN A 155 -38.46 11.26 -28.95
C ASN A 155 -37.75 12.06 -30.06
N ASN A 156 -37.79 11.59 -31.31
CA ASN A 156 -37.07 12.18 -32.43
C ASN A 156 -37.97 13.10 -33.28
N TRP A 157 -37.83 14.41 -33.08
CA TRP A 157 -38.52 15.45 -33.87
C TRP A 157 -37.65 16.00 -35.00
N GLY A 158 -36.64 15.25 -35.43
CA GLY A 158 -35.65 15.69 -36.42
C GLY A 158 -34.87 16.91 -35.94
N VAL A 159 -34.88 17.99 -36.73
CA VAL A 159 -34.13 19.23 -36.47
C VAL A 159 -34.46 19.83 -35.10
N LEU A 160 -35.72 19.74 -34.65
CA LEU A 160 -36.22 20.28 -33.38
C LEU A 160 -35.80 19.46 -32.15
N SER A 161 -34.62 18.84 -32.13
CA SER A 161 -34.17 18.02 -30.99
C SER A 161 -32.71 18.28 -30.60
N GLN A 162 -32.13 19.40 -31.05
CA GLN A 162 -30.70 19.68 -30.98
C GLN A 162 -30.34 20.80 -29.99
N THR A 163 -31.28 21.69 -29.66
CA THR A 163 -31.06 22.82 -28.73
C THR A 163 -32.06 22.88 -27.57
N LYS A 164 -31.70 23.63 -26.51
CA LYS A 164 -32.58 23.94 -25.37
C LYS A 164 -33.76 24.85 -25.74
N GLN A 165 -33.74 25.49 -26.92
CA GLN A 165 -34.88 26.25 -27.42
C GLN A 165 -35.91 25.30 -28.04
N ASP A 166 -35.47 24.30 -28.81
CA ASP A 166 -36.35 23.33 -29.45
C ASP A 166 -37.21 22.56 -28.42
N THR A 167 -36.68 22.32 -27.22
CA THR A 167 -37.46 21.70 -26.12
C THR A 167 -38.62 22.58 -25.64
N LYS A 168 -38.44 23.91 -25.63
CA LYS A 168 -39.55 24.85 -25.35
C LYS A 168 -40.56 24.85 -26.48
N ASP A 169 -40.12 24.79 -27.73
CA ASP A 169 -41.02 24.80 -28.89
C ASP A 169 -41.86 23.50 -28.97
N LYS A 170 -41.31 22.35 -28.55
CA LYS A 170 -42.09 21.12 -28.32
C LYS A 170 -43.15 21.30 -27.23
N GLN A 171 -42.79 21.89 -26.08
CA GLN A 171 -43.71 22.15 -24.98
C GLN A 171 -44.85 23.07 -25.43
N ASN A 172 -44.51 24.20 -26.06
CA ASN A 172 -45.47 25.15 -26.65
C ASN A 172 -46.46 24.48 -27.63
N PHE A 173 -45.99 23.56 -28.48
CA PHE A 173 -46.86 22.82 -29.41
C PHE A 173 -47.79 21.84 -28.68
N VAL A 174 -47.27 21.08 -27.71
CA VAL A 174 -48.09 20.17 -26.88
C VAL A 174 -49.13 20.94 -26.06
N GLU A 175 -48.76 22.09 -25.49
CA GLU A 175 -49.68 23.00 -24.80
C GLU A 175 -50.75 23.56 -25.75
N THR A 176 -50.39 23.89 -26.99
CA THR A 176 -51.35 24.32 -28.01
C THR A 176 -52.38 23.23 -28.33
N ILE A 177 -51.95 21.96 -28.41
CA ILE A 177 -52.87 20.82 -28.56
C ILE A 177 -53.78 20.68 -27.33
N ASN A 178 -53.25 20.77 -26.12
CA ASN A 178 -54.06 20.69 -24.90
C ASN A 178 -55.10 21.83 -24.84
N ARG A 179 -54.72 23.06 -25.19
CA ARG A 179 -55.64 24.20 -25.31
C ARG A 179 -56.74 23.96 -26.36
N TYR A 180 -56.41 23.29 -27.47
CA TYR A 180 -57.42 22.91 -28.47
C TYR A 180 -58.36 21.80 -27.97
N ILE A 181 -57.87 20.82 -27.20
CA ILE A 181 -58.71 19.81 -26.53
C ILE A 181 -59.66 20.49 -25.54
N SER A 182 -59.17 21.39 -24.69
CA SER A 182 -60.02 22.16 -23.76
C SER A 182 -61.04 23.04 -24.48
N PHE A 183 -60.66 23.64 -25.63
CA PHE A 183 -61.61 24.37 -26.47
C PHE A 183 -62.71 23.45 -27.05
N LEU A 184 -62.36 22.25 -27.53
CA LEU A 184 -63.32 21.26 -28.00
C LEU A 184 -64.24 20.79 -26.86
N GLU A 185 -63.70 20.57 -25.66
CA GLU A 185 -64.47 20.22 -24.47
C GLU A 185 -65.43 21.35 -24.06
N GLY A 186 -64.97 22.61 -24.03
CA GLY A 186 -65.83 23.76 -23.80
C GLY A 186 -66.90 23.94 -24.88
N ALA A 187 -66.60 23.63 -26.15
CA ALA A 187 -67.59 23.62 -27.23
C ALA A 187 -68.62 22.49 -27.09
N ILE A 188 -68.18 21.28 -26.71
CA ILE A 188 -69.06 20.14 -26.40
C ILE A 188 -69.99 20.50 -25.24
N ILE A 189 -69.46 21.00 -24.12
CA ILE A 189 -70.26 21.44 -22.95
C ILE A 189 -71.22 22.57 -23.33
N SER A 190 -70.81 23.49 -24.21
CA SER A 190 -71.67 24.57 -24.72
C SER A 190 -72.80 24.06 -25.62
N ILE A 191 -72.67 22.87 -26.22
CA ILE A 191 -73.68 22.24 -27.09
C ILE A 191 -74.56 21.30 -26.26
N GLU A 192 -73.98 20.42 -25.44
CA GLU A 192 -74.68 19.56 -24.47
C GLU A 192 -75.51 20.40 -23.47
N GLY A 193 -75.04 21.59 -23.14
CA GLY A 193 -75.77 22.56 -22.31
C GLY A 193 -76.92 23.28 -23.03
N THR A 194 -77.12 23.12 -24.35
CA THR A 194 -78.27 23.72 -25.04
C THR A 194 -79.56 23.04 -24.62
N VAL A 195 -80.57 23.85 -24.28
CA VAL A 195 -81.81 23.35 -23.70
C VAL A 195 -82.84 23.21 -24.82
N GLU A 196 -83.06 21.98 -25.30
CA GLU A 196 -84.22 21.70 -26.15
C GLU A 196 -85.51 21.76 -25.33
N LEU A 197 -86.45 22.61 -25.73
CA LEU A 197 -87.82 22.59 -25.25
C LEU A 197 -88.42 21.19 -25.42
N LYS A 198 -89.09 20.69 -24.38
CA LYS A 198 -89.65 19.34 -24.36
C LYS A 198 -90.52 19.08 -25.61
N LYS A 199 -90.15 18.07 -26.39
CA LYS A 199 -90.92 17.57 -27.53
C LYS A 199 -92.23 16.94 -27.01
N ILE A 200 -93.31 17.21 -27.72
CA ILE A 200 -94.68 16.88 -27.33
C ILE A 200 -95.28 16.04 -28.46
N ASP A 201 -95.37 14.74 -28.21
CA ASP A 201 -95.72 13.77 -29.26
C ASP A 201 -97.24 13.57 -29.40
N TYR A 202 -98.05 14.16 -28.50
CA TYR A 202 -99.52 14.07 -28.51
C TYR A 202 -100.22 15.21 -29.28
N ILE A 203 -99.49 16.23 -29.76
CA ILE A 203 -100.03 17.31 -30.60
C ILE A 203 -99.31 17.34 -31.95
N ASP A 204 -100.08 17.23 -33.03
CA ASP A 204 -99.56 17.36 -34.39
C ASP A 204 -99.52 18.84 -34.83
N PHE A 205 -98.42 19.51 -34.49
CA PHE A 205 -98.18 20.93 -34.80
C PHE A 205 -98.18 21.26 -36.32
N SER A 206 -98.14 20.26 -37.21
CA SER A 206 -98.27 20.50 -38.66
C SER A 206 -99.67 20.99 -39.05
N LYS A 207 -100.69 20.67 -38.24
CA LYS A 207 -102.11 21.04 -38.45
C LYS A 207 -102.51 22.40 -37.88
N LEU A 208 -101.55 23.18 -37.38
CA LEU A 208 -101.78 24.46 -36.68
C LEU A 208 -101.06 25.65 -37.35
N GLN A 209 -100.79 25.54 -38.66
CA GLN A 209 -99.97 26.53 -39.39
C GLN A 209 -100.78 27.48 -40.27
N SER A 210 -102.01 27.14 -40.67
CA SER A 210 -102.90 28.05 -41.42
C SER A 210 -103.83 28.85 -40.52
N PHE A 211 -104.25 30.03 -40.97
CA PHE A 211 -105.11 30.93 -40.19
C PHE A 211 -106.45 30.29 -39.81
N GLU A 212 -107.09 29.59 -40.75
CA GLU A 212 -108.38 28.89 -40.54
C GLU A 212 -108.28 27.74 -39.53
N GLN A 213 -107.15 27.03 -39.52
CA GLN A 213 -106.87 25.96 -38.56
C GLN A 213 -106.59 26.53 -37.15
N VAL A 214 -105.93 27.68 -37.07
CA VAL A 214 -105.67 28.39 -35.81
C VAL A 214 -106.97 28.89 -35.17
N THR A 215 -107.94 29.39 -35.95
CA THR A 215 -109.26 29.76 -35.44
C THR A 215 -110.05 28.53 -34.98
N ALA A 216 -110.11 27.47 -35.79
CA ALA A 216 -110.83 26.24 -35.42
C ALA A 216 -110.25 25.53 -34.17
N ALA A 217 -108.94 25.65 -33.94
CA ALA A 217 -108.28 25.15 -32.73
C ALA A 217 -108.49 26.05 -31.50
N ALA A 218 -108.73 27.35 -31.69
CA ALA A 218 -108.99 28.31 -30.62
C ALA A 218 -110.44 28.24 -30.09
N ASP A 219 -111.40 27.87 -30.94
CA ASP A 219 -112.80 27.63 -30.55
C ASP A 219 -112.97 26.32 -29.73
N ASN A 220 -111.97 25.43 -29.72
CA ASN A 220 -111.99 24.17 -28.98
C ASN A 220 -111.31 24.30 -27.60
N LEU A 221 -112.12 24.33 -26.55
CA LEU A 221 -111.69 24.47 -25.15
C LEU A 221 -110.66 23.41 -24.70
N ASP A 222 -110.86 22.14 -25.07
CA ASP A 222 -109.94 21.05 -24.67
C ASP A 222 -108.57 21.20 -25.35
N MET A 223 -108.57 21.63 -26.62
CA MET A 223 -107.34 21.90 -27.37
C MET A 223 -106.59 23.11 -26.80
N VAL A 224 -107.32 24.19 -26.44
CA VAL A 224 -106.76 25.36 -25.77
C VAL A 224 -106.11 24.96 -24.44
N HIS A 225 -106.78 24.17 -23.60
CA HIS A 225 -106.19 23.73 -22.32
C HIS A 225 -104.94 22.84 -22.50
N GLN A 226 -104.93 21.93 -23.49
CA GLN A 226 -103.71 21.16 -23.80
C GLN A 226 -102.55 22.05 -24.26
N LEU A 227 -102.85 23.10 -25.05
CA LEU A 227 -101.85 24.09 -25.49
C LEU A 227 -101.38 25.00 -24.34
N GLU A 228 -102.24 25.29 -23.36
CA GLU A 228 -101.88 25.98 -22.11
C GLU A 228 -100.93 25.14 -21.25
N GLU A 229 -101.18 23.83 -21.09
CA GLU A 229 -100.26 22.92 -20.39
C GLU A 229 -98.89 22.83 -21.08
N VAL A 230 -98.88 22.72 -22.42
CA VAL A 230 -97.67 22.77 -23.24
C VAL A 230 -96.88 24.06 -23.00
N LEU A 231 -97.55 25.21 -23.06
CA LEU A 231 -96.91 26.50 -22.82
C LEU A 231 -96.36 26.60 -21.39
N MET A 232 -97.05 26.04 -20.40
CA MET A 232 -96.59 26.01 -19.00
C MET A 232 -95.39 25.08 -18.77
N ILE A 233 -95.28 23.96 -19.50
CA ILE A 233 -94.09 23.10 -19.47
C ILE A 233 -92.88 23.87 -19.99
N TRP A 234 -93.00 24.52 -21.15
CA TRP A 234 -91.93 25.35 -21.71
C TRP A 234 -91.60 26.55 -20.81
N TYR A 235 -92.62 27.25 -20.28
CA TYR A 235 -92.46 28.35 -19.32
C TYR A 235 -91.61 27.93 -18.11
N ARG A 236 -91.96 26.83 -17.44
CA ARG A 236 -91.22 26.32 -16.27
C ARG A 236 -89.80 25.89 -16.61
N GLN A 237 -89.60 25.31 -17.79
CA GLN A 237 -88.28 24.90 -18.28
C GLN A 237 -87.37 26.13 -18.51
N MET A 238 -87.89 27.16 -19.16
CA MET A 238 -87.18 28.39 -19.50
C MET A 238 -86.94 29.28 -18.27
N GLU A 239 -87.92 29.35 -17.35
CA GLU A 239 -87.77 30.08 -16.08
C GLU A 239 -86.71 29.43 -15.18
N ARG A 240 -86.60 28.09 -15.16
CA ARG A 240 -85.51 27.40 -14.45
C ARG A 240 -84.13 27.82 -14.97
N VAL A 241 -83.94 27.82 -16.30
CA VAL A 241 -82.68 28.27 -16.92
C VAL A 241 -82.37 29.74 -16.57
N LEU A 242 -83.40 30.59 -16.52
CA LEU A 242 -83.25 31.99 -16.13
C LEU A 242 -82.87 32.15 -14.65
N ILE A 243 -83.39 31.31 -13.75
CA ILE A 243 -83.00 31.28 -12.33
C ILE A 243 -81.55 30.79 -12.18
N GLU A 244 -81.19 29.67 -12.82
CA GLU A 244 -79.83 29.12 -12.83
C GLU A 244 -78.81 30.16 -13.35
N SER A 245 -79.17 30.95 -14.37
CA SER A 245 -78.31 32.00 -14.93
C SER A 245 -78.00 33.16 -13.98
N LYS A 246 -78.86 33.39 -12.98
CA LYS A 246 -78.75 34.49 -12.01
C LYS A 246 -78.13 34.05 -10.68
N GLN A 247 -77.91 32.75 -10.48
CA GLN A 247 -77.33 32.22 -9.28
C GLN A 247 -75.81 32.44 -9.26
N MET A 248 -75.29 33.00 -8.17
CA MET A 248 -73.84 33.14 -7.97
C MET A 248 -73.17 31.76 -7.95
N ARG A 249 -72.18 31.57 -8.83
CA ARG A 249 -71.47 30.30 -8.99
C ARG A 249 -70.42 30.13 -7.89
N LYS A 250 -70.36 28.94 -7.28
CA LYS A 250 -69.18 28.49 -6.52
C LYS A 250 -68.20 27.88 -7.51
N GLU A 251 -67.18 28.65 -7.89
CA GLU A 251 -66.13 28.20 -8.79
C GLU A 251 -64.95 27.59 -8.04
N ALA A 252 -64.12 26.79 -8.73
CA ALA A 252 -62.90 26.27 -8.15
C ALA A 252 -61.86 27.38 -7.93
N ASP A 253 -61.10 27.32 -6.85
CA ASP A 253 -60.15 28.38 -6.44
C ASP A 253 -58.97 28.61 -7.38
N ASP A 254 -58.77 27.73 -8.38
CA ASP A 254 -57.72 27.85 -9.40
C ASP A 254 -58.32 28.19 -10.79
N SER A 255 -59.57 28.67 -10.83
CA SER A 255 -60.22 29.15 -12.07
C SER A 255 -59.53 30.40 -12.61
N GLY A 256 -58.91 30.30 -13.78
CA GLY A 256 -58.30 31.43 -14.50
C GLY A 256 -59.34 32.31 -15.24
N PRO A 257 -58.96 33.51 -15.72
CA PRO A 257 -59.89 34.48 -16.31
C PRO A 257 -60.58 34.02 -17.59
N LEU A 258 -60.05 33.00 -18.29
CA LEU A 258 -60.66 32.48 -19.52
C LEU A 258 -61.92 31.63 -19.24
N THR A 259 -62.01 31.02 -18.04
CA THR A 259 -63.22 30.27 -17.61
C THR A 259 -64.46 31.16 -17.54
N GLU A 260 -64.29 32.44 -17.19
CA GLU A 260 -65.37 33.42 -17.18
C GLU A 260 -65.88 33.71 -18.60
N LEU A 261 -64.96 33.86 -19.54
CA LEU A 261 -65.29 34.05 -20.95
C LEU A 261 -65.98 32.82 -21.54
N GLU A 262 -65.55 31.61 -21.20
CA GLU A 262 -66.18 30.35 -21.62
C GLU A 262 -67.60 30.20 -21.04
N HIS A 263 -67.79 30.53 -19.76
CA HIS A 263 -69.12 30.58 -19.14
C HIS A 263 -70.06 31.53 -19.90
N TRP A 264 -69.64 32.77 -20.17
CA TRP A 264 -70.49 33.71 -20.91
C TRP A 264 -70.70 33.29 -22.37
N LYS A 265 -69.71 32.67 -23.04
CA LYS A 265 -69.86 32.05 -24.38
C LYS A 265 -70.97 30.98 -24.35
N CYS A 266 -70.95 30.09 -23.36
CA CYS A 266 -71.95 29.05 -23.15
C CYS A 266 -73.35 29.64 -22.85
N MET A 267 -73.46 30.60 -21.94
CA MET A 267 -74.74 31.25 -21.62
C MET A 267 -75.34 31.99 -22.84
N SER A 268 -74.50 32.65 -23.64
CA SER A 268 -74.91 33.31 -24.88
C SER A 268 -75.44 32.31 -25.92
N ALA A 269 -74.84 31.12 -26.01
CA ALA A 269 -75.33 30.02 -26.85
C ALA A 269 -76.68 29.47 -26.34
N LYS A 270 -76.78 29.16 -25.03
CA LYS A 270 -78.02 28.68 -24.39
C LYS A 270 -79.21 29.59 -24.65
N PHE A 271 -79.07 30.89 -24.36
CA PHE A 271 -80.15 31.84 -24.57
C PHE A 271 -80.44 32.12 -26.05
N SER A 272 -79.43 32.09 -26.93
CA SER A 272 -79.68 32.24 -28.37
C SER A 272 -80.48 31.06 -28.94
N PHE A 273 -80.18 29.83 -28.49
CA PHE A 273 -80.94 28.63 -28.86
C PHE A 273 -82.37 28.65 -28.34
N ILE A 274 -82.58 29.05 -27.07
CA ILE A 274 -83.94 29.24 -26.52
C ILE A 274 -84.72 30.27 -27.34
N ILE A 275 -84.11 31.41 -27.72
CA ILE A 275 -84.75 32.42 -28.57
C ILE A 275 -85.07 31.88 -29.98
N GLU A 276 -84.21 31.04 -30.55
CA GLU A 276 -84.48 30.37 -31.83
C GLU A 276 -85.69 29.44 -31.72
N GLN A 277 -85.82 28.69 -30.61
CA GLN A 277 -86.96 27.81 -30.36
C GLN A 277 -88.27 28.59 -30.11
N ILE A 278 -88.26 29.70 -29.35
CA ILE A 278 -89.43 30.61 -29.22
C ILE A 278 -89.86 31.12 -30.61
N LYS A 279 -88.90 31.45 -31.47
CA LYS A 279 -89.14 31.92 -32.84
C LYS A 279 -89.46 30.79 -33.83
N GLY A 280 -89.39 29.53 -33.41
CA GLY A 280 -89.70 28.36 -34.22
C GLY A 280 -91.19 28.28 -34.60
N PRO A 281 -91.54 27.50 -35.64
CA PRO A 281 -92.91 27.41 -36.13
C PRO A 281 -93.87 26.83 -35.09
N ASN A 282 -93.43 25.83 -34.31
CA ASN A 282 -94.27 25.15 -33.33
C ASN A 282 -94.67 26.08 -32.17
N CYS A 283 -93.71 26.78 -31.55
CA CYS A 283 -94.01 27.74 -30.49
C CYS A 283 -94.87 28.91 -30.99
N LYS A 284 -94.61 29.42 -32.20
CA LYS A 284 -95.48 30.43 -32.84
C LYS A 284 -96.90 29.94 -33.06
N ALA A 285 -97.11 28.70 -33.49
CA ALA A 285 -98.43 28.12 -33.67
C ALA A 285 -99.20 28.08 -32.33
N VAL A 286 -98.58 27.54 -31.27
CA VAL A 286 -99.15 27.52 -29.90
C VAL A 286 -99.53 28.93 -29.44
N ILE A 287 -98.60 29.89 -29.54
CA ILE A 287 -98.82 31.29 -29.13
C ILE A 287 -99.95 31.94 -29.94
N ASN A 288 -100.08 31.64 -31.24
CA ASN A 288 -101.12 32.22 -32.08
C ASN A 288 -102.52 31.65 -31.77
N VAL A 289 -102.65 30.34 -31.53
CA VAL A 289 -103.93 29.73 -31.09
C VAL A 289 -104.36 30.32 -29.75
N LEU A 290 -103.45 30.37 -28.77
CA LEU A 290 -103.75 30.90 -27.44
C LEU A 290 -104.09 32.41 -27.46
N LYS A 291 -103.58 33.18 -28.44
CA LYS A 291 -103.94 34.59 -28.66
C LYS A 291 -105.37 34.76 -29.15
N VAL A 292 -105.83 33.90 -30.06
CA VAL A 292 -107.20 33.89 -30.55
C VAL A 292 -108.15 33.40 -29.44
N GLY A 293 -107.75 32.36 -28.69
CA GLY A 293 -108.49 31.84 -27.52
C GLY A 293 -108.41 32.69 -26.25
N HIS A 294 -107.87 33.92 -26.31
CA HIS A 294 -107.78 34.88 -25.20
C HIS A 294 -107.20 34.34 -23.86
N SER A 295 -106.22 33.43 -23.92
CA SER A 295 -105.63 32.83 -22.70
C SER A 295 -104.94 33.86 -21.79
N LYS A 296 -105.13 33.69 -20.47
CA LYS A 296 -104.48 34.51 -19.43
C LYS A 296 -102.97 34.28 -19.34
N LEU A 297 -102.47 33.12 -19.79
CA LEU A 297 -101.05 32.74 -19.71
C LEU A 297 -100.14 33.55 -20.64
N LEU A 298 -100.70 34.22 -21.66
CA LEU A 298 -99.93 35.01 -22.61
C LEU A 298 -99.19 36.19 -21.99
N LYS A 299 -99.74 36.81 -20.93
CA LYS A 299 -99.05 37.90 -20.22
C LYS A 299 -97.79 37.40 -19.53
N MET A 300 -97.91 36.31 -18.77
CA MET A 300 -96.78 35.61 -18.14
C MET A 300 -95.72 35.21 -19.17
N TRP A 301 -96.14 34.68 -20.33
CA TRP A 301 -95.22 34.32 -21.41
C TRP A 301 -94.49 35.52 -22.02
N GLN A 302 -95.19 36.63 -22.28
CA GLN A 302 -94.57 37.87 -22.79
C GLN A 302 -93.54 38.44 -21.81
N GLU A 303 -93.83 38.42 -20.52
CA GLU A 303 -92.89 38.82 -19.46
C GLU A 303 -91.67 37.89 -19.38
N LEU A 304 -91.85 36.58 -19.60
CA LEU A 304 -90.73 35.63 -19.65
C LEU A 304 -89.87 35.78 -20.91
N ASP A 305 -90.48 35.95 -22.08
CA ASP A 305 -89.79 36.18 -23.37
C ASP A 305 -88.96 37.48 -23.34
N ALA A 306 -89.51 38.55 -22.74
CA ALA A 306 -88.76 39.78 -22.47
C ALA A 306 -87.56 39.53 -21.53
N ARG A 307 -87.77 38.89 -20.37
CA ARG A 307 -86.70 38.56 -19.41
C ARG A 307 -85.58 37.71 -20.05
N ILE A 308 -85.92 36.80 -20.97
CA ILE A 308 -84.97 35.95 -21.69
C ILE A 308 -84.24 36.71 -22.79
N THR A 309 -84.94 37.59 -23.50
CA THR A 309 -84.33 38.48 -24.50
C THR A 309 -83.31 39.41 -23.85
N ASP A 310 -83.61 39.95 -22.67
CA ASP A 310 -82.67 40.77 -21.90
C ASP A 310 -81.44 39.97 -21.44
N ALA A 311 -81.62 38.75 -20.91
CA ALA A 311 -80.51 37.88 -20.51
C ALA A 311 -79.65 37.43 -21.72
N ALA A 312 -80.25 37.27 -22.90
CA ALA A 312 -79.54 37.00 -24.15
C ALA A 312 -78.72 38.22 -24.63
N ASN A 313 -79.23 39.44 -24.44
CA ASN A 313 -78.53 40.67 -24.77
C ASN A 313 -77.36 40.91 -23.78
N GLU A 314 -77.59 40.74 -22.48
CA GLU A 314 -76.54 40.78 -21.45
C GLU A 314 -75.42 39.80 -21.76
N SER A 315 -75.74 38.52 -22.01
CA SER A 315 -74.71 37.51 -22.27
C SER A 315 -73.94 37.76 -23.56
N LYS A 316 -74.58 38.31 -24.61
CA LYS A 316 -73.89 38.74 -25.85
C LYS A 316 -72.95 39.93 -25.62
N ASP A 317 -73.37 40.94 -24.85
CA ASP A 317 -72.54 42.12 -24.53
C ASP A 317 -71.34 41.72 -23.65
N ASN A 318 -71.57 40.89 -22.63
CA ASN A 318 -70.51 40.34 -21.77
C ASN A 318 -69.50 39.52 -22.58
N VAL A 319 -69.93 38.65 -23.49
CA VAL A 319 -69.03 37.92 -24.40
C VAL A 319 -68.23 38.88 -25.28
N LYS A 320 -68.85 39.94 -25.83
CA LYS A 320 -68.17 40.91 -26.70
C LYS A 320 -67.02 41.61 -25.96
N TYR A 321 -67.25 42.05 -24.72
CA TYR A 321 -66.21 42.72 -23.93
C TYR A 321 -65.18 41.75 -23.36
N LEU A 322 -65.58 40.60 -22.81
CA LEU A 322 -64.62 39.62 -22.28
C LEU A 322 -63.72 39.00 -23.36
N ARG A 323 -64.15 38.96 -24.64
CA ARG A 323 -63.28 38.54 -25.75
C ARG A 323 -62.06 39.45 -25.96
N THR A 324 -62.04 40.70 -25.48
CA THR A 324 -60.83 41.54 -25.60
C THR A 324 -59.72 41.05 -24.66
N LEU A 325 -60.09 40.51 -23.48
CA LEU A 325 -59.16 39.86 -22.56
C LEU A 325 -58.57 38.57 -23.12
N GLU A 326 -59.23 37.90 -24.06
CA GLU A 326 -58.77 36.61 -24.62
C GLU A 326 -57.36 36.69 -25.20
N LYS A 327 -56.96 37.84 -25.77
CA LYS A 327 -55.60 38.10 -26.27
C LYS A 327 -54.64 38.54 -25.15
N VAL A 328 -55.10 39.41 -24.27
CA VAL A 328 -54.25 40.05 -23.24
C VAL A 328 -53.94 39.11 -22.08
N CYS A 329 -54.82 38.13 -21.83
CA CYS A 329 -54.60 37.07 -20.86
C CYS A 329 -53.72 35.92 -21.39
N GLN A 330 -53.38 35.83 -22.69
CA GLN A 330 -52.59 34.68 -23.19
C GLN A 330 -51.21 34.53 -22.53
N PRO A 331 -50.42 35.60 -22.29
CA PRO A 331 -49.14 35.50 -21.60
C PRO A 331 -49.25 34.89 -20.19
N LEU A 332 -50.40 35.04 -19.50
CA LEU A 332 -50.64 34.43 -18.19
C LEU A 332 -50.58 32.90 -18.20
N TYR A 333 -50.69 32.24 -19.36
CA TYR A 333 -50.70 30.78 -19.51
C TYR A 333 -49.43 30.20 -20.15
N ASN A 334 -48.51 31.04 -20.63
CA ASN A 334 -47.35 30.60 -21.44
C ASN A 334 -46.03 30.48 -20.63
N TYR A 335 -46.12 30.38 -19.30
CA TYR A 335 -45.01 30.15 -18.35
C TYR A 335 -43.81 31.13 -18.35
N ASP A 336 -43.77 32.16 -19.20
CA ASP A 336 -42.74 33.20 -19.19
C ASP A 336 -43.16 34.41 -18.35
N ILE A 337 -42.62 34.48 -17.13
CA ILE A 337 -42.84 35.58 -16.19
C ILE A 337 -42.40 36.94 -16.76
N VAL A 338 -41.34 37.01 -17.57
CA VAL A 338 -40.85 38.29 -18.11
C VAL A 338 -41.86 38.86 -19.11
N SER A 339 -42.36 38.04 -20.03
CA SER A 339 -43.46 38.43 -20.93
C SER A 339 -44.73 38.81 -20.17
N MET A 340 -45.01 38.12 -19.06
CA MET A 340 -46.18 38.38 -18.22
C MET A 340 -46.08 39.72 -17.48
N THR A 341 -44.92 40.07 -16.93
CA THR A 341 -44.68 41.37 -16.28
C THR A 341 -44.88 42.53 -17.25
N HIS A 342 -44.36 42.41 -18.49
CA HIS A 342 -44.63 43.40 -19.54
C HIS A 342 -46.10 43.42 -20.01
N GLY A 343 -46.85 42.34 -19.80
CA GLY A 343 -48.28 42.23 -20.12
C GLY A 343 -49.23 42.83 -19.08
N ILE A 344 -48.81 42.94 -17.80
CA ILE A 344 -49.63 43.44 -16.68
C ILE A 344 -50.27 44.81 -16.95
N PRO A 345 -49.54 45.85 -17.41
CA PRO A 345 -50.14 47.17 -17.65
C PRO A 345 -51.24 47.13 -18.72
N ASN A 346 -51.06 46.32 -19.76
CA ASN A 346 -52.07 46.12 -20.81
C ASN A 346 -53.29 45.36 -20.28
N LEU A 347 -53.09 44.39 -19.38
CA LEU A 347 -54.18 43.63 -18.75
C LEU A 347 -55.06 44.53 -17.89
N ILE A 348 -54.46 45.30 -16.97
CA ILE A 348 -55.20 46.17 -16.06
C ILE A 348 -55.92 47.28 -16.84
N ASN A 349 -55.29 47.87 -17.86
CA ASN A 349 -55.96 48.84 -18.74
C ASN A 349 -57.10 48.24 -19.57
N THR A 350 -56.98 46.97 -20.01
CA THR A 350 -58.09 46.28 -20.71
C THR A 350 -59.26 46.02 -19.77
N ILE A 351 -58.99 45.64 -18.51
CA ILE A 351 -60.02 45.45 -17.48
C ILE A 351 -60.70 46.80 -17.13
N ARG A 352 -59.93 47.89 -17.01
CA ARG A 352 -60.45 49.26 -16.86
C ARG A 352 -61.36 49.67 -18.02
N MET A 353 -60.97 49.39 -19.26
CA MET A 353 -61.81 49.64 -20.43
C MET A 353 -63.14 48.86 -20.35
N ILE A 354 -63.12 47.61 -19.87
CA ILE A 354 -64.34 46.81 -19.69
C ILE A 354 -65.23 47.43 -18.59
N HIS A 355 -64.67 47.84 -17.46
CA HIS A 355 -65.42 48.55 -16.42
C HIS A 355 -66.09 49.83 -16.95
N ARG A 356 -65.36 50.62 -17.76
CA ARG A 356 -65.84 51.88 -18.32
C ARG A 356 -66.90 51.72 -19.42
N VAL A 357 -66.73 50.74 -20.32
CA VAL A 357 -67.49 50.67 -21.59
C VAL A 357 -68.60 49.60 -21.56
N SER A 358 -68.47 48.54 -20.75
CA SER A 358 -69.52 47.51 -20.67
C SER A 358 -70.79 48.02 -20.00
N ARG A 359 -71.95 47.60 -20.50
CA ARG A 359 -73.24 47.99 -19.91
C ARG A 359 -73.63 47.10 -18.74
N TYR A 360 -73.37 45.80 -18.86
CA TYR A 360 -73.79 44.78 -17.90
C TYR A 360 -72.65 44.20 -17.05
N TYR A 361 -71.39 44.24 -17.51
CA TYR A 361 -70.24 43.68 -16.77
C TYR A 361 -69.58 44.67 -15.79
N ASN A 362 -70.06 45.90 -15.72
CA ASN A 362 -69.45 47.00 -14.97
C ASN A 362 -69.74 47.00 -13.45
N THR A 363 -70.08 45.86 -12.85
CA THR A 363 -70.36 45.76 -11.40
C THR A 363 -69.09 45.45 -10.61
N SER A 364 -68.98 46.01 -9.40
CA SER A 364 -67.87 45.78 -8.46
C SER A 364 -67.64 44.29 -8.17
N GLU A 365 -68.71 43.50 -8.03
CA GLU A 365 -68.63 42.05 -7.78
C GLU A 365 -68.01 41.29 -8.96
N ARG A 366 -68.47 41.55 -10.20
CA ARG A 366 -67.93 40.92 -11.43
C ARG A 366 -66.48 41.33 -11.68
N MET A 367 -66.17 42.59 -11.36
CA MET A 367 -64.80 43.12 -11.44
C MET A 367 -63.89 42.44 -10.42
N THR A 368 -64.30 42.36 -9.15
CA THR A 368 -63.55 41.69 -8.06
C THR A 368 -63.32 40.21 -8.39
N SER A 369 -64.34 39.49 -8.86
CA SER A 369 -64.23 38.10 -9.32
C SER A 369 -63.20 37.95 -10.45
N LEU A 370 -63.23 38.83 -11.45
CA LEU A 370 -62.27 38.79 -12.56
C LEU A 370 -60.81 39.00 -12.10
N PHE A 371 -60.56 39.96 -11.20
CA PHE A 371 -59.22 40.16 -10.62
C PHE A 371 -58.76 38.97 -9.77
N ILE A 372 -59.66 38.35 -8.98
CA ILE A 372 -59.36 37.12 -8.24
C ILE A 372 -58.91 36.01 -9.21
N LYS A 373 -59.61 35.82 -10.33
CA LYS A 373 -59.23 34.85 -11.37
C LYS A 373 -57.87 35.15 -12.00
N VAL A 374 -57.57 36.42 -12.26
CA VAL A 374 -56.25 36.86 -12.75
C VAL A 374 -55.17 36.50 -11.72
N THR A 375 -55.32 36.88 -10.45
CA THR A 375 -54.35 36.55 -9.40
C THR A 375 -54.20 35.02 -9.23
N ASN A 376 -55.30 34.26 -9.28
CA ASN A 376 -55.28 32.80 -9.22
C ASN A 376 -54.43 32.20 -10.35
N GLN A 377 -54.63 32.67 -11.59
CA GLN A 377 -53.83 32.22 -12.73
C GLN A 377 -52.36 32.59 -12.56
N MET A 378 -52.04 33.81 -12.12
CA MET A 378 -50.66 34.23 -11.87
C MET A 378 -49.98 33.34 -10.81
N VAL A 379 -50.65 33.02 -9.70
CA VAL A 379 -50.12 32.09 -8.68
C VAL A 379 -49.88 30.70 -9.26
N THR A 380 -50.80 30.17 -10.08
CA THR A 380 -50.64 28.88 -10.76
C THR A 380 -49.43 28.89 -11.72
N THR A 381 -49.26 29.95 -12.51
CA THR A 381 -48.16 30.10 -13.45
C THR A 381 -46.81 30.27 -12.73
N CYS A 382 -46.76 31.02 -11.62
CA CYS A 382 -45.58 31.12 -10.77
C CYS A 382 -45.19 29.78 -10.12
N ARG A 383 -46.17 29.00 -9.62
CA ARG A 383 -45.94 27.64 -9.09
C ARG A 383 -45.36 26.71 -10.17
N ALA A 384 -45.90 26.76 -11.39
CA ALA A 384 -45.40 25.97 -12.51
C ALA A 384 -43.99 26.40 -12.95
N TYR A 385 -43.69 27.71 -12.98
CA TYR A 385 -42.35 28.23 -13.31
C TYR A 385 -41.29 27.80 -12.30
N ILE A 386 -41.60 27.86 -10.99
CA ILE A 386 -40.71 27.39 -9.93
C ILE A 386 -40.44 25.87 -10.05
N THR A 387 -41.42 25.08 -10.50
CA THR A 387 -41.34 23.60 -10.57
C THR A 387 -41.01 23.03 -11.96
N ASP A 388 -40.65 23.87 -12.93
CA ASP A 388 -40.43 23.50 -14.34
C ASP A 388 -41.59 22.68 -14.93
N GLY A 389 -42.83 23.12 -14.71
CA GLY A 389 -44.05 22.43 -15.14
C GLY A 389 -44.40 21.20 -14.30
N GLY A 390 -43.90 21.12 -13.06
CA GLY A 390 -44.09 19.98 -12.17
C GLY A 390 -43.09 18.83 -12.37
N LEU A 391 -42.01 19.06 -13.13
CA LEU A 391 -40.97 18.06 -13.41
C LEU A 391 -39.89 17.96 -12.32
N SER A 392 -39.68 19.03 -11.54
CA SER A 392 -38.58 19.12 -10.57
C SER A 392 -39.07 19.68 -9.23
N CYS A 393 -38.72 19.03 -8.11
CA CYS A 393 -39.00 19.60 -6.78
C CYS A 393 -38.09 20.80 -6.47
N VAL A 394 -38.59 21.71 -5.63
CA VAL A 394 -37.88 22.94 -5.18
C VAL A 394 -36.51 22.63 -4.58
N TRP A 395 -36.36 21.47 -3.91
CA TRP A 395 -35.13 21.05 -3.24
C TRP A 395 -34.13 20.28 -4.13
N GLU A 396 -34.50 19.94 -5.36
CA GLU A 396 -33.68 19.15 -6.29
C GLU A 396 -32.97 20.03 -7.32
N GLN A 397 -33.52 21.21 -7.59
CA GLN A 397 -32.94 22.23 -8.45
C GLN A 397 -31.77 22.95 -7.78
N GLU A 398 -30.92 23.61 -8.58
CA GLU A 398 -29.83 24.43 -8.05
C GLU A 398 -30.37 25.62 -7.24
N THR A 399 -29.90 25.76 -6.00
CA THR A 399 -30.39 26.76 -5.04
C THR A 399 -30.31 28.20 -5.56
N SER A 400 -29.28 28.52 -6.34
CA SER A 400 -29.09 29.81 -7.02
C SER A 400 -30.24 30.11 -8.01
N THR A 401 -30.62 29.12 -8.81
CA THR A 401 -31.67 29.20 -9.84
C THR A 401 -33.04 29.33 -9.20
N VAL A 402 -33.31 28.56 -8.14
CA VAL A 402 -34.59 28.63 -7.41
C VAL A 402 -34.78 30.01 -6.74
N ILE A 403 -33.75 30.57 -6.11
CA ILE A 403 -33.81 31.94 -5.55
C ILE A 403 -34.07 32.98 -6.66
N GLY A 404 -33.43 32.82 -7.83
CA GLY A 404 -33.72 33.66 -9.00
C GLY A 404 -35.20 33.61 -9.38
N LYS A 405 -35.71 32.40 -9.66
CA LYS A 405 -37.11 32.17 -10.03
C LYS A 405 -38.10 32.72 -8.99
N ILE A 406 -37.80 32.60 -7.70
CA ILE A 406 -38.64 33.15 -6.62
C ILE A 406 -38.65 34.68 -6.65
N LYS A 407 -37.49 35.33 -6.85
CA LYS A 407 -37.41 36.79 -6.96
C LYS A 407 -38.20 37.32 -8.16
N ASP A 408 -38.14 36.63 -9.30
CA ASP A 408 -38.95 36.96 -10.48
C ASP A 408 -40.45 36.88 -10.19
N CYS A 409 -40.90 35.83 -9.50
CA CYS A 409 -42.28 35.68 -9.04
C CYS A 409 -42.72 36.79 -8.07
N MET A 410 -41.87 37.17 -7.11
CA MET A 410 -42.18 38.24 -6.15
C MET A 410 -42.26 39.61 -6.84
N PHE A 411 -41.33 39.90 -7.76
CA PHE A 411 -41.31 41.13 -8.55
C PHE A 411 -42.57 41.27 -9.42
N LEU A 412 -43.01 40.18 -10.06
CA LEU A 412 -44.27 40.13 -10.81
C LEU A 412 -45.48 40.59 -9.97
N PHE A 413 -45.62 40.06 -8.74
CA PHE A 413 -46.74 40.44 -7.87
C PHE A 413 -46.62 41.88 -7.36
N GLN A 414 -45.40 42.40 -7.14
CA GLN A 414 -45.18 43.80 -6.78
C GLN A 414 -45.57 44.76 -7.92
N GLU A 415 -45.15 44.48 -9.16
CA GLU A 415 -45.55 45.30 -10.32
C GLU A 415 -47.06 45.18 -10.61
N TYR A 416 -47.69 44.02 -10.36
CA TYR A 416 -49.15 43.87 -10.44
C TYR A 416 -49.90 44.74 -9.43
N GLN A 417 -49.49 44.74 -8.16
CA GLN A 417 -50.06 45.60 -7.12
C GLN A 417 -49.85 47.07 -7.47
N LYS A 418 -48.63 47.45 -7.85
CA LYS A 418 -48.28 48.82 -8.26
C LYS A 418 -49.15 49.32 -9.41
N CYS A 419 -49.21 48.62 -10.54
CA CYS A 419 -50.04 49.04 -11.67
C CYS A 419 -51.54 49.04 -11.36
N PHE A 420 -52.01 48.20 -10.42
CA PHE A 420 -53.38 48.26 -9.92
C PHE A 420 -53.64 49.54 -9.12
N HIS A 421 -52.73 49.90 -8.20
CA HIS A 421 -52.84 51.13 -7.41
C HIS A 421 -52.70 52.40 -8.28
N GLU A 422 -51.76 52.43 -9.22
CA GLU A 422 -51.61 53.49 -10.23
C GLU A 422 -52.93 53.67 -11.01
N THR A 423 -53.49 52.58 -11.55
CA THR A 423 -54.76 52.62 -12.29
C THR A 423 -55.93 53.09 -11.42
N LYS A 424 -56.00 52.64 -10.16
CA LYS A 424 -57.04 53.05 -9.20
C LYS A 424 -56.94 54.54 -8.86
N GLN A 425 -55.73 55.07 -8.72
CA GLN A 425 -55.48 56.50 -8.52
C GLN A 425 -55.89 57.31 -9.75
N GLU A 426 -55.54 56.89 -10.96
CA GLU A 426 -55.95 57.57 -12.19
C GLU A 426 -57.49 57.59 -12.38
N ILE A 427 -58.23 56.60 -11.88
CA ILE A 427 -59.71 56.61 -11.89
C ILE A 427 -60.27 57.63 -10.87
N LEU A 428 -59.61 57.79 -9.71
CA LEU A 428 -60.00 58.78 -8.70
C LEU A 428 -59.73 60.22 -9.16
N GLU A 429 -58.67 60.43 -9.95
CA GLU A 429 -58.29 61.75 -10.49
C GLU A 429 -59.13 62.14 -11.73
N ALA A 430 -59.65 61.17 -12.49
CA ALA A 430 -60.48 61.39 -13.66
C ALA A 430 -61.94 61.77 -13.30
N GLN A 431 -62.22 63.07 -13.23
CA GLN A 431 -63.57 63.59 -12.97
C GLN A 431 -64.62 63.04 -13.95
N GLY A 432 -65.55 62.23 -13.45
CA GLY A 432 -66.70 61.68 -14.18
C GLY A 432 -66.67 60.17 -14.44
N GLU A 433 -65.60 59.45 -14.09
CA GLU A 433 -65.60 57.97 -14.10
C GLU A 433 -66.32 57.41 -12.86
N LYS A 434 -66.94 56.22 -12.98
CA LYS A 434 -67.56 55.52 -11.83
C LYS A 434 -66.48 55.04 -10.85
N THR A 435 -66.75 55.15 -9.55
CA THR A 435 -65.83 54.69 -8.49
C THR A 435 -65.49 53.20 -8.63
N PHE A 436 -64.20 52.89 -8.52
CA PHE A 436 -63.68 51.54 -8.64
C PHE A 436 -63.65 50.85 -7.27
N GLU A 437 -64.84 50.54 -6.76
CA GLU A 437 -65.04 49.92 -5.44
C GLU A 437 -64.79 48.41 -5.50
N VAL A 438 -63.52 48.04 -5.34
CA VAL A 438 -63.02 46.67 -5.46
C VAL A 438 -62.24 46.30 -4.19
N SER A 439 -62.49 45.10 -3.64
CA SER A 439 -61.88 44.69 -2.37
C SER A 439 -60.50 44.06 -2.57
N GLU A 440 -59.47 44.83 -2.25
CA GLU A 440 -58.04 44.45 -2.37
C GLU A 440 -57.70 43.19 -1.55
N MET A 441 -58.32 43.01 -0.38
CA MET A 441 -58.08 41.85 0.50
C MET A 441 -58.41 40.51 -0.18
N TYR A 442 -59.48 40.46 -0.99
CA TYR A 442 -59.83 39.24 -1.74
C TYR A 442 -58.95 39.05 -2.99
N ILE A 443 -58.51 40.13 -3.63
CA ILE A 443 -57.65 40.05 -4.83
C ILE A 443 -56.23 39.60 -4.48
N PHE A 444 -55.62 40.21 -3.47
CA PHE A 444 -54.20 40.03 -3.17
C PHE A 444 -53.93 39.03 -2.04
N GLY A 445 -54.91 38.67 -1.22
CA GLY A 445 -54.71 37.77 -0.08
C GLY A 445 -54.06 36.42 -0.43
N LYS A 446 -54.43 35.81 -1.57
CA LYS A 446 -53.82 34.54 -2.05
C LYS A 446 -52.39 34.75 -2.53
N SER A 447 -52.10 35.84 -3.26
CA SER A 447 -50.74 36.15 -3.73
C SER A 447 -49.81 36.58 -2.60
N GLU A 448 -50.29 37.33 -1.61
CA GLU A 448 -49.49 37.70 -0.44
C GLU A 448 -49.15 36.49 0.42
N ALA A 449 -50.12 35.60 0.69
CA ALA A 449 -49.85 34.36 1.40
C ALA A 449 -48.83 33.48 0.65
N PHE A 450 -48.89 33.48 -0.69
CA PHE A 450 -47.89 32.82 -1.53
C PHE A 450 -46.51 33.50 -1.46
N CYS A 451 -46.42 34.83 -1.55
CA CYS A 451 -45.15 35.55 -1.40
C CYS A 451 -44.49 35.31 -0.03
N ARG A 452 -45.25 35.41 1.08
CA ARG A 452 -44.76 35.09 2.43
C ARG A 452 -44.27 33.64 2.55
N ARG A 453 -44.87 32.72 1.80
CA ARG A 453 -44.42 31.32 1.71
C ARG A 453 -43.12 31.19 0.92
N LEU A 454 -42.99 31.90 -0.20
CA LEU A 454 -41.75 31.96 -0.98
C LEU A 454 -40.59 32.62 -0.22
N GLU A 455 -40.87 33.61 0.62
CA GLU A 455 -39.89 34.24 1.53
C GLU A 455 -39.32 33.20 2.52
N LYS A 456 -40.19 32.45 3.22
CA LYS A 456 -39.75 31.35 4.12
C LYS A 456 -38.95 30.27 3.40
N ILE A 457 -39.35 29.90 2.18
CA ILE A 457 -38.60 28.95 1.36
C ILE A 457 -37.23 29.52 0.99
N THR A 458 -37.15 30.81 0.63
CA THR A 458 -35.89 31.50 0.34
C THR A 458 -34.97 31.50 1.56
N GLU A 459 -35.51 31.81 2.75
CA GLU A 459 -34.78 31.74 4.02
C GLU A 459 -34.21 30.34 4.27
N MET A 460 -35.04 29.29 4.16
CA MET A 460 -34.56 27.89 4.24
C MET A 460 -33.45 27.59 3.23
N ILE A 461 -33.58 28.03 1.96
CA ILE A 461 -32.55 27.80 0.95
C ILE A 461 -31.26 28.55 1.28
N THR A 462 -31.33 29.78 1.81
CA THR A 462 -30.13 30.52 2.25
C THR A 462 -29.43 29.83 3.42
N VAL A 463 -30.17 29.27 4.37
CA VAL A 463 -29.63 28.40 5.44
C VAL A 463 -28.99 27.15 4.83
N VAL A 464 -29.59 26.52 3.82
CA VAL A 464 -28.96 25.37 3.16
C VAL A 464 -27.65 25.76 2.45
N GLN A 465 -27.60 26.93 1.81
CA GLN A 465 -26.37 27.44 1.20
C GLN A 465 -25.26 27.70 2.24
N THR A 466 -25.55 28.39 3.35
CA THR A 466 -24.53 28.66 4.38
C THR A 466 -24.05 27.39 5.07
N PHE A 467 -24.94 26.46 5.41
CA PHE A 467 -24.57 25.20 6.06
C PHE A 467 -23.96 24.15 5.12
N SER A 468 -24.15 24.27 3.80
CA SER A 468 -23.49 23.39 2.83
C SER A 468 -21.96 23.45 2.93
N ALA A 469 -21.39 24.61 3.30
CA ALA A 469 -19.97 24.82 3.49
C ALA A 469 -19.34 23.88 4.55
N LEU A 470 -20.12 23.43 5.54
CA LEU A 470 -19.63 22.46 6.54
C LEU A 470 -19.19 21.15 5.89
N SER A 471 -19.92 20.67 4.87
CA SER A 471 -19.61 19.39 4.21
C SER A 471 -18.37 19.44 3.30
N LEU A 472 -17.89 20.65 2.99
CA LEU A 472 -16.67 20.90 2.22
C LEU A 472 -15.46 21.24 3.12
N SER A 473 -15.66 21.36 4.43
CA SER A 473 -14.65 21.85 5.36
C SER A 473 -13.81 20.73 5.99
N THR A 474 -12.50 20.93 6.07
CA THR A 474 -11.53 19.94 6.58
C THR A 474 -11.12 20.20 8.04
N ILE A 475 -12.07 20.66 8.86
CA ILE A 475 -11.85 20.93 10.29
C ILE A 475 -12.17 19.66 11.08
N GLU A 476 -11.19 19.11 11.78
CA GLU A 476 -11.34 17.85 12.53
C GLU A 476 -12.52 17.91 13.52
N GLY A 477 -13.50 17.02 13.36
CA GLY A 477 -14.70 16.93 14.21
C GLY A 477 -15.92 17.70 13.71
N ILE A 478 -15.78 18.56 12.68
CA ILE A 478 -16.91 19.31 12.12
C ILE A 478 -17.89 18.43 11.34
N ASP A 479 -17.43 17.25 10.87
CA ASP A 479 -18.21 16.25 10.15
C ASP A 479 -19.48 15.83 10.91
N ILE A 480 -19.41 15.77 12.25
CA ILE A 480 -20.54 15.42 13.11
C ILE A 480 -21.66 16.47 12.97
N MET A 481 -21.29 17.75 12.84
CA MET A 481 -22.26 18.85 12.64
C MET A 481 -22.78 18.86 11.19
N ALA A 482 -21.93 18.57 10.20
CA ALA A 482 -22.35 18.40 8.81
C ALA A 482 -23.35 17.24 8.63
N VAL A 483 -23.14 16.11 9.31
CA VAL A 483 -24.06 14.96 9.31
C VAL A 483 -25.39 15.30 10.02
N LYS A 484 -25.34 16.01 11.17
CA LYS A 484 -26.55 16.52 11.83
C LYS A 484 -27.35 17.43 10.90
N PHE A 485 -26.71 18.39 10.25
CA PHE A 485 -27.34 19.27 9.26
C PHE A 485 -27.97 18.48 8.12
N LYS A 486 -27.24 17.52 7.53
CA LYS A 486 -27.74 16.66 6.45
C LYS A 486 -28.98 15.87 6.86
N ASN A 487 -29.03 15.36 8.09
CA ASN A 487 -30.21 14.67 8.63
C ASN A 487 -31.40 15.61 8.84
N ILE A 488 -31.17 16.84 9.32
CA ILE A 488 -32.21 17.88 9.45
C ILE A 488 -32.78 18.20 8.06
N TYR A 489 -31.93 18.47 7.06
CA TYR A 489 -32.35 18.80 5.70
C TYR A 489 -33.08 17.64 5.00
N GLN A 490 -32.59 16.40 5.14
CA GLN A 490 -33.29 15.21 4.63
C GLN A 490 -34.68 15.00 5.26
N SER A 491 -34.90 15.47 6.49
CA SER A 491 -36.24 15.39 7.13
C SER A 491 -37.26 16.36 6.50
N VAL A 492 -36.78 17.45 5.86
CA VAL A 492 -37.60 18.38 5.07
C VAL A 492 -37.83 17.82 3.67
N GLN A 493 -36.79 17.31 3.00
CA GLN A 493 -36.90 16.76 1.64
C GLN A 493 -37.87 15.57 1.53
N LYS A 494 -38.05 14.78 2.60
CA LYS A 494 -38.93 13.60 2.61
C LYS A 494 -40.42 13.92 2.81
N LYS A 495 -40.81 15.19 2.95
CA LYS A 495 -42.22 15.59 3.13
C LYS A 495 -42.98 15.48 1.79
N GLN A 496 -44.20 14.94 1.84
CA GLN A 496 -45.01 14.62 0.65
C GLN A 496 -46.08 15.68 0.31
N TYR A 497 -46.28 16.70 1.14
CA TYR A 497 -47.20 17.81 0.84
C TYR A 497 -46.55 18.81 -0.14
N ASP A 498 -47.36 19.55 -0.90
CA ASP A 498 -46.84 20.63 -1.75
C ASP A 498 -46.29 21.78 -0.89
N ILE A 499 -44.99 22.00 -1.01
CA ILE A 499 -44.25 23.05 -0.31
C ILE A 499 -44.67 24.45 -0.79
N LEU A 500 -45.17 24.59 -2.02
CA LEU A 500 -45.59 25.87 -2.60
C LEU A 500 -47.05 26.24 -2.32
N ASP A 501 -47.87 25.34 -1.76
CA ASP A 501 -49.26 25.63 -1.41
C ASP A 501 -49.37 26.41 -0.08
N PRO A 502 -49.83 27.68 -0.09
CA PRO A 502 -49.99 28.48 1.12
C PRO A 502 -51.13 27.98 2.04
N ARG A 503 -52.00 27.06 1.58
CA ARG A 503 -53.07 26.46 2.39
C ARG A 503 -52.55 25.40 3.36
N LYS A 504 -51.36 24.85 3.10
CA LYS A 504 -50.72 23.81 3.92
C LYS A 504 -49.96 24.45 5.08
N THR A 505 -50.67 24.60 6.20
CA THR A 505 -50.14 25.07 7.49
C THR A 505 -49.13 24.12 8.13
N GLU A 506 -49.14 22.84 7.74
CA GLU A 506 -48.14 21.82 8.14
C GLU A 506 -46.71 22.31 7.91
N PHE A 507 -46.46 23.00 6.79
CA PHE A 507 -45.15 23.59 6.49
C PHE A 507 -44.74 24.69 7.46
N ASP A 508 -45.66 25.53 7.95
CA ASP A 508 -45.27 26.63 8.84
C ASP A 508 -44.79 26.08 10.20
N MET A 509 -45.36 24.95 10.63
CA MET A 509 -44.88 24.18 11.77
C MET A 509 -43.55 23.48 11.47
N ASP A 510 -43.39 22.84 10.30
CA ASP A 510 -42.13 22.21 9.90
C ASP A 510 -40.99 23.23 9.69
N PHE A 511 -41.30 24.44 9.21
CA PHE A 511 -40.39 25.58 9.08
C PHE A 511 -39.91 26.03 10.46
N GLY A 512 -40.82 26.26 11.42
CA GLY A 512 -40.44 26.59 12.79
C GLY A 512 -39.58 25.50 13.44
N ASN A 513 -39.94 24.23 13.25
CA ASN A 513 -39.16 23.07 13.71
C ASN A 513 -37.79 22.95 13.02
N PHE A 514 -37.66 23.36 11.76
CA PHE A 514 -36.39 23.41 11.04
C PHE A 514 -35.51 24.53 11.60
N MET A 515 -36.02 25.76 11.69
CA MET A 515 -35.27 26.92 12.18
C MET A 515 -34.78 26.70 13.62
N ALA A 516 -35.63 26.19 14.52
CA ALA A 516 -35.22 25.87 15.90
C ALA A 516 -34.12 24.78 15.98
N LYS A 517 -34.11 23.80 15.05
CA LYS A 517 -33.03 22.80 14.96
C LYS A 517 -31.74 23.39 14.37
N ILE A 518 -31.84 24.38 13.49
CA ILE A 518 -30.71 25.11 12.93
C ILE A 518 -30.09 26.02 13.99
N GLU A 519 -30.88 26.80 14.73
CA GLU A 519 -30.42 27.60 15.88
C GLU A 519 -29.70 26.72 16.93
N GLY A 520 -30.29 25.57 17.28
CA GLY A 520 -29.64 24.57 18.14
C GLY A 520 -28.34 23.98 17.58
N LEU A 521 -28.14 24.00 16.25
CA LEU A 521 -26.89 23.61 15.59
C LEU A 521 -25.88 24.76 15.54
N GLU A 522 -26.32 26.01 15.37
CA GLU A 522 -25.46 27.20 15.46
C GLU A 522 -24.80 27.31 16.84
N ILE A 523 -25.58 27.15 17.91
CA ILE A 523 -25.06 27.13 19.29
C ILE A 523 -24.04 26.00 19.48
N GLN A 524 -24.25 24.83 18.85
CA GLN A 524 -23.29 23.73 18.88
C GLN A 524 -22.01 24.04 18.10
N ILE A 525 -22.10 24.74 16.96
CA ILE A 525 -20.96 25.17 16.14
C ILE A 525 -20.13 26.26 16.87
N GLN A 526 -20.79 27.24 17.51
CA GLN A 526 -20.15 28.22 18.40
C GLN A 526 -19.44 27.52 19.57
N THR A 527 -20.11 26.60 20.25
CA THR A 527 -19.54 25.83 21.37
C THR A 527 -18.35 24.97 20.94
N PHE A 528 -18.43 24.36 19.75
CA PHE A 528 -17.33 23.61 19.14
C PHE A 528 -16.13 24.52 18.85
N MET A 529 -16.34 25.71 18.27
CA MET A 529 -15.28 26.70 18.07
C MET A 529 -14.62 27.09 19.40
N ARG A 530 -15.40 27.48 20.43
CA ARG A 530 -14.87 27.77 21.78
C ARG A 530 -14.03 26.62 22.33
N THR A 531 -14.44 25.38 22.10
CA THR A 531 -13.72 24.17 22.54
C THR A 531 -12.38 24.01 21.80
N CYS A 532 -12.35 24.22 20.48
CA CYS A 532 -11.12 24.19 19.68
C CYS A 532 -10.09 25.25 20.13
N PHE A 533 -10.54 26.44 20.51
CA PHE A 533 -9.68 27.53 20.99
C PHE A 533 -9.43 27.52 22.51
N GLY A 534 -10.02 26.58 23.26
CA GLY A 534 -9.84 26.46 24.71
C GLY A 534 -8.42 26.05 25.15
N ARG A 535 -7.59 25.52 24.24
CA ARG A 535 -6.17 25.20 24.49
C ARG A 535 -5.29 25.62 23.30
N ILE A 536 -5.03 26.92 23.19
CA ILE A 536 -4.08 27.47 22.22
C ILE A 536 -2.65 27.08 22.64
N LEU A 537 -1.96 26.33 21.78
CA LEU A 537 -0.54 25.95 21.94
C LEU A 537 0.43 26.95 21.30
N SER A 538 -0.04 27.73 20.32
CA SER A 538 0.75 28.70 19.55
C SER A 538 -0.19 29.65 18.81
N SER A 539 0.11 30.95 18.83
CA SER A 539 -0.71 31.95 18.12
C SER A 539 -0.80 31.66 16.61
N GLN A 540 0.33 31.37 15.96
CA GLN A 540 0.41 31.08 14.52
C GLN A 540 -0.55 29.97 14.07
N HIS A 541 -0.63 28.87 14.84
CA HIS A 541 -1.50 27.73 14.51
C HIS A 541 -2.98 28.06 14.79
N ALA A 542 -3.26 28.79 15.88
CA ALA A 542 -4.60 29.26 16.17
C ALA A 542 -5.12 30.23 15.08
N LEU A 543 -4.27 31.12 14.56
CA LEU A 543 -4.64 32.01 13.46
C LEU A 543 -4.93 31.24 12.16
N GLN A 544 -4.15 30.20 11.85
CA GLN A 544 -4.44 29.33 10.69
C GLN A 544 -5.76 28.55 10.85
N LEU A 545 -6.08 28.09 12.06
CA LEU A 545 -7.37 27.46 12.35
C LEU A 545 -8.53 28.47 12.27
N LEU A 546 -8.32 29.69 12.76
CA LEU A 546 -9.29 30.78 12.70
C LEU A 546 -9.62 31.16 11.25
N GLN A 547 -8.62 31.23 10.36
CA GLN A 547 -8.82 31.41 8.92
C GLN A 547 -9.70 30.32 8.30
N ARG A 548 -9.60 29.07 8.76
CA ARG A 548 -10.51 28.00 8.30
C ARG A 548 -11.95 28.24 8.76
N PHE A 549 -12.18 28.70 9.99
CA PHE A 549 -13.51 29.07 10.48
C PHE A 549 -14.08 30.33 9.78
N GLN A 550 -13.27 31.37 9.55
CA GLN A 550 -13.69 32.56 8.78
C GLN A 550 -14.09 32.22 7.34
N ASN A 551 -13.38 31.28 6.70
CA ASN A 551 -13.70 30.81 5.36
C ASN A 551 -15.06 30.10 5.25
N LEU A 552 -15.66 29.64 6.37
CA LEU A 552 -17.03 29.12 6.39
C LEU A 552 -18.08 30.23 6.20
N ARG A 553 -17.74 31.49 6.46
CA ARG A 553 -18.61 32.69 6.29
C ARG A 553 -19.98 32.57 6.97
N MET A 554 -20.06 31.85 8.09
CA MET A 554 -21.31 31.67 8.84
C MET A 554 -21.58 32.88 9.75
N PRO A 555 -22.77 33.51 9.70
CA PRO A 555 -23.09 34.67 10.53
C PRO A 555 -22.97 34.39 12.04
N CYS A 556 -23.44 33.22 12.49
CA CYS A 556 -23.38 32.80 13.89
C CYS A 556 -21.96 32.67 14.46
N LEU A 557 -20.93 32.53 13.61
CA LEU A 557 -19.54 32.50 14.04
C LEU A 557 -18.91 33.89 14.19
N GLN A 558 -19.54 34.96 13.68
CA GLN A 558 -18.87 36.25 13.56
C GLN A 558 -18.54 36.91 14.92
N GLU A 559 -19.42 36.76 15.91
CA GLU A 559 -19.16 37.22 17.29
C GLU A 559 -18.06 36.38 17.98
N GLU A 560 -18.11 35.05 17.83
CA GLU A 560 -17.11 34.13 18.36
C GLU A 560 -15.73 34.32 17.72
N ILE A 561 -15.67 34.65 16.43
CA ILE A 561 -14.44 35.02 15.73
C ILE A 561 -13.83 36.27 16.38
N VAL A 562 -14.62 37.33 16.64
CA VAL A 562 -14.12 38.54 17.30
C VAL A 562 -13.58 38.24 18.70
N HIS A 563 -14.34 37.48 19.51
CA HIS A 563 -13.88 37.06 20.84
C HIS A 563 -12.59 36.22 20.78
N THR A 564 -12.53 35.26 19.85
CA THR A 564 -11.36 34.38 19.66
C THR A 564 -10.13 35.16 19.21
N VAL A 565 -10.26 36.17 18.33
CA VAL A 565 -9.15 37.04 17.93
C VAL A 565 -8.54 37.75 19.15
N VAL A 566 -9.36 38.22 20.10
CA VAL A 566 -8.88 38.83 21.35
C VAL A 566 -8.13 37.81 22.21
N CYS A 567 -8.65 36.59 22.38
CA CYS A 567 -7.95 35.53 23.11
C CYS A 567 -6.59 35.15 22.46
N ILE A 568 -6.52 35.07 21.13
CA ILE A 568 -5.26 34.79 20.44
C ILE A 568 -4.29 35.98 20.57
N LEU A 569 -4.78 37.23 20.56
CA LEU A 569 -3.95 38.42 20.80
C LEU A 569 -3.33 38.41 22.20
N GLN A 570 -4.09 38.04 23.24
CA GLN A 570 -3.57 37.87 24.60
C GLN A 570 -2.50 36.78 24.68
N HIS A 571 -2.71 35.63 24.02
CA HIS A 571 -1.71 34.57 23.94
C HIS A 571 -0.45 35.01 23.17
N TYR A 572 -0.60 35.80 22.12
CA TYR A 572 0.50 36.38 21.36
C TYR A 572 1.33 37.38 22.19
N VAL A 573 0.71 38.16 23.08
CA VAL A 573 1.44 38.99 24.06
C VAL A 573 2.30 38.12 24.99
N ALA A 574 1.75 37.01 25.50
CA ALA A 574 2.51 36.07 26.31
C ALA A 574 3.67 35.42 25.52
N GLU A 575 3.49 35.10 24.23
CA GLU A 575 4.58 34.65 23.36
C GLU A 575 5.64 35.74 23.12
N LEU A 576 5.26 37.01 22.94
CA LEU A 576 6.20 38.13 22.82
C LEU A 576 7.05 38.29 24.09
N GLU A 577 6.43 38.24 25.27
CA GLU A 577 7.15 38.29 26.54
C GLU A 577 8.06 37.08 26.75
N ALA A 578 7.63 35.88 26.36
CA ALA A 578 8.45 34.67 26.40
C ALA A 578 9.65 34.77 25.45
N ILE A 579 9.48 35.31 24.24
CA ILE A 579 10.57 35.53 23.28
C ILE A 579 11.53 36.62 23.78
N LYS A 580 11.02 37.68 24.41
CA LYS A 580 11.85 38.69 25.08
C LYS A 580 12.72 38.07 26.19
N LYS A 581 12.13 37.27 27.08
CA LYS A 581 12.85 36.55 28.14
C LYS A 581 13.89 35.57 27.56
N LEU A 582 13.52 34.83 26.51
CA LEU A 582 14.43 33.92 25.81
C LEU A 582 15.63 34.67 25.21
N TYR A 583 15.39 35.82 24.60
CA TYR A 583 16.45 36.69 24.08
C TYR A 583 17.36 37.20 25.21
N GLU A 584 16.79 37.73 26.30
CA GLU A 584 17.56 38.24 27.45
C GLU A 584 18.44 37.16 28.11
N ILE A 585 18.00 35.90 28.16
CA ILE A 585 18.77 34.77 28.71
C ILE A 585 19.86 34.28 27.75
N GLN A 586 19.61 34.28 26.44
CA GLN A 586 20.46 33.60 25.44
C GLN A 586 21.28 34.55 24.55
N LYS A 587 21.20 35.88 24.69
CA LYS A 587 21.89 36.82 23.76
C LYS A 587 23.41 36.60 23.67
N ASP A 588 24.04 36.22 24.78
CA ASP A 588 25.51 36.17 24.90
C ASP A 588 26.10 34.86 24.33
N ASP A 589 25.35 33.76 24.46
CA ASP A 589 25.61 32.47 23.82
C ASP A 589 24.31 31.79 23.33
N PRO A 590 23.81 32.17 22.13
CA PRO A 590 22.58 31.62 21.60
C PRO A 590 22.79 30.23 21.00
N PRO A 591 21.79 29.32 21.10
CA PRO A 591 21.91 27.95 20.61
C PRO A 591 22.12 27.89 19.08
N LEU A 592 23.33 27.53 18.66
CA LEU A 592 23.71 27.44 17.26
C LEU A 592 23.31 26.08 16.64
N ALA A 593 22.93 26.10 15.37
CA ALA A 593 22.70 24.87 14.61
C ALA A 593 24.04 24.13 14.32
N ARG A 594 23.99 22.80 14.21
CA ARG A 594 25.17 21.97 13.91
C ARG A 594 25.89 22.47 12.64
N ASN A 595 27.21 22.62 12.69
CA ASN A 595 28.06 23.14 11.60
C ASN A 595 27.67 24.55 11.09
N MET A 596 27.03 25.35 11.94
CA MET A 596 26.85 26.78 11.73
C MET A 596 27.96 27.55 12.47
N PRO A 597 28.63 28.51 11.82
CA PRO A 597 29.62 29.36 12.49
C PRO A 597 29.00 30.27 13.56
N PRO A 598 29.82 30.84 14.47
CA PRO A 598 29.32 31.63 15.59
C PRO A 598 28.60 32.90 15.14
N VAL A 599 29.16 33.75 14.27
CA VAL A 599 28.52 35.04 13.95
C VAL A 599 27.30 34.82 13.06
N ALA A 600 27.45 34.00 12.01
CA ALA A 600 26.34 33.70 11.11
C ALA A 600 25.19 32.95 11.82
N GLY A 601 25.48 32.12 12.81
CA GLY A 601 24.48 31.42 13.61
C GLY A 601 23.79 32.33 14.63
N ARG A 602 24.52 33.26 15.28
CA ARG A 602 23.96 34.33 16.13
C ARG A 602 22.94 35.16 15.36
N ILE A 603 23.30 35.62 14.15
CA ILE A 603 22.39 36.37 13.27
C ILE A 603 21.18 35.53 12.84
N LEU A 604 21.39 34.25 12.47
CA LEU A 604 20.27 33.37 12.08
C LEU A 604 19.28 33.16 13.24
N TRP A 605 19.75 32.98 14.47
CA TRP A 605 18.92 32.84 15.66
C TRP A 605 18.07 34.11 15.91
N ALA A 606 18.68 35.30 15.85
CA ALA A 606 17.94 36.56 15.97
C ALA A 606 16.88 36.72 14.86
N ARG A 607 17.22 36.39 13.61
CA ARG A 607 16.26 36.35 12.48
C ARG A 607 15.16 35.30 12.65
N GLN A 608 15.43 34.17 13.31
CA GLN A 608 14.43 33.15 13.61
C GLN A 608 13.42 33.64 14.66
N LEU A 609 13.90 34.29 15.74
CA LEU A 609 13.03 34.95 16.72
C LEU A 609 12.20 36.05 16.07
N PHE A 610 12.81 36.87 15.21
CA PHE A 610 12.12 37.92 14.46
C PHE A 610 11.02 37.35 13.54
N ARG A 611 11.31 36.27 12.78
CA ARG A 611 10.29 35.60 11.95
C ARG A 611 9.13 35.03 12.77
N ARG A 612 9.41 34.50 13.97
CA ARG A 612 8.39 33.95 14.87
C ARG A 612 7.41 35.03 15.36
N ILE A 613 7.90 36.24 15.68
CA ILE A 613 7.02 37.36 16.08
C ILE A 613 6.33 38.01 14.88
N ASN A 614 6.98 38.05 13.72
CA ASN A 614 6.45 38.74 12.54
C ASN A 614 5.27 37.97 11.87
N GLY A 615 5.18 36.64 12.04
CA GLY A 615 4.07 35.84 11.48
C GLY A 615 2.69 36.29 11.97
N PRO A 616 2.40 36.27 13.29
CA PRO A 616 1.09 36.62 13.83
C PRO A 616 0.71 38.10 13.63
N ILE A 617 1.64 39.04 13.82
CA ILE A 617 1.34 40.49 13.71
C ILE A 617 0.88 40.89 12.30
N ASN A 618 1.42 40.26 11.25
CA ASN A 618 1.01 40.51 9.86
C ASN A 618 -0.43 40.06 9.57
N TYR A 619 -0.93 39.06 10.29
CA TYR A 619 -2.33 38.65 10.20
C TYR A 619 -3.24 39.67 10.88
N PHE A 620 -2.94 40.04 12.14
CA PHE A 620 -3.71 41.06 12.86
C PHE A 620 -3.77 42.40 12.10
N HIS A 621 -2.69 42.77 11.40
CA HIS A 621 -2.65 43.97 10.56
C HIS A 621 -3.54 43.91 9.31
N LYS A 622 -3.80 42.72 8.76
CA LYS A 622 -4.63 42.55 7.56
C LYS A 622 -6.12 42.44 7.85
N GLU A 623 -6.49 41.79 8.96
CA GLU A 623 -7.87 41.36 9.18
C GLU A 623 -8.57 42.05 10.37
N SER A 624 -7.88 42.85 11.18
CA SER A 624 -8.48 43.36 12.43
C SER A 624 -8.18 44.83 12.77
N ASN A 625 -9.26 45.62 12.85
CA ASN A 625 -9.28 46.97 13.45
C ASN A 625 -8.90 46.99 14.95
N ILE A 626 -8.80 45.81 15.58
CA ILE A 626 -8.43 45.62 16.99
C ILE A 626 -7.06 46.23 17.31
N LEU A 627 -6.14 46.29 16.34
CA LEU A 627 -4.85 46.96 16.48
C LEU A 627 -4.95 48.49 16.73
N ALA A 628 -6.09 49.13 16.43
CA ALA A 628 -6.33 50.53 16.74
C ALA A 628 -6.77 50.78 18.21
N SER A 629 -7.17 49.72 18.92
CA SER A 629 -7.55 49.77 20.35
C SER A 629 -6.35 50.16 21.23
N PRO A 630 -6.56 50.65 22.46
CA PRO A 630 -5.46 50.95 23.38
C PRO A 630 -4.60 49.71 23.68
N GLU A 631 -5.22 48.55 23.79
CA GLU A 631 -4.56 47.26 24.00
C GLU A 631 -3.73 46.86 22.77
N GLY A 632 -4.31 46.93 21.57
CA GLY A 632 -3.63 46.65 20.31
C GLY A 632 -2.41 47.56 20.08
N LYS A 633 -2.52 48.85 20.44
CA LYS A 633 -1.40 49.80 20.42
C LYS A 633 -0.28 49.40 21.39
N ALA A 634 -0.60 48.89 22.58
CA ALA A 634 0.41 48.39 23.51
C ALA A 634 1.14 47.15 22.94
N VAL A 635 0.41 46.23 22.27
CA VAL A 635 1.04 45.08 21.57
C VAL A 635 1.98 45.54 20.46
N ILE A 636 1.59 46.54 19.66
CA ILE A 636 2.44 47.11 18.61
C ILE A 636 3.72 47.74 19.21
N GLN A 637 3.60 48.47 20.32
CA GLN A 637 4.77 49.05 20.99
C GLN A 637 5.72 47.97 21.52
N LEU A 638 5.19 46.90 22.13
CA LEU A 638 5.98 45.76 22.60
C LEU A 638 6.67 45.03 21.44
N TYR A 639 5.93 44.75 20.36
CA TYR A 639 6.47 44.14 19.14
C TYR A 639 7.58 45.00 18.54
N ASN A 640 7.35 46.30 18.33
CA ASN A 640 8.34 47.22 17.74
C ASN A 640 9.61 47.30 18.59
N ARG A 641 9.50 47.29 19.92
CA ARG A 641 10.65 47.29 20.83
C ARG A 641 11.47 46.00 20.73
N ILE A 642 10.82 44.83 20.67
CA ILE A 642 11.51 43.54 20.51
C ILE A 642 12.13 43.43 19.10
N ALA A 643 11.39 43.83 18.07
CA ALA A 643 11.86 43.87 16.68
C ALA A 643 13.10 44.76 16.52
N TYR A 644 13.09 45.96 17.10
CA TYR A 644 14.24 46.86 17.10
C TYR A 644 15.49 46.19 17.71
N VAL A 645 15.35 45.59 18.90
CA VAL A 645 16.46 44.94 19.61
C VAL A 645 17.02 43.74 18.83
N LEU A 646 16.17 42.95 18.16
CA LEU A 646 16.61 41.83 17.32
C LEU A 646 17.35 42.28 16.04
N VAL A 647 16.95 43.41 15.45
CA VAL A 647 17.63 43.99 14.28
C VAL A 647 18.94 44.67 14.70
N GLU A 648 18.96 45.37 15.83
CA GLU A 648 20.17 45.95 16.43
C GLU A 648 21.22 44.87 16.69
N PHE A 649 20.82 43.73 17.25
CA PHE A 649 21.68 42.55 17.43
C PHE A 649 22.29 42.07 16.11
N GLU A 650 21.49 41.92 15.05
CA GLU A 650 21.97 41.53 13.72
C GLU A 650 23.02 42.52 13.18
N VAL A 651 22.74 43.83 13.26
CA VAL A 651 23.62 44.90 12.77
C VAL A 651 24.93 44.96 13.55
N VAL A 652 24.90 44.80 14.88
CA VAL A 652 26.11 44.81 15.72
C VAL A 652 27.04 43.64 15.36
N TYR A 653 26.50 42.42 15.23
CA TYR A 653 27.29 41.23 14.89
C TYR A 653 27.82 41.25 13.46
N HIS A 654 27.03 41.74 12.49
CA HIS A 654 27.49 41.92 11.11
C HIS A 654 28.63 42.95 11.00
N ASN A 655 28.51 44.08 11.71
CA ASN A 655 29.56 45.11 11.74
C ASN A 655 30.85 44.66 12.45
N ALA A 656 30.75 43.83 13.50
CA ALA A 656 31.92 43.24 14.15
C ALA A 656 32.70 42.34 13.17
N TRP A 657 31.99 41.44 12.50
CA TRP A 657 32.53 40.52 11.49
C TRP A 657 33.17 41.22 10.29
N MET A 658 32.55 42.32 9.80
CA MET A 658 33.13 43.15 8.74
C MET A 658 34.50 43.73 9.14
N LYS A 659 34.69 44.09 10.42
CA LYS A 659 35.99 44.56 10.94
C LYS A 659 37.01 43.42 11.05
N GLU A 660 36.61 42.25 11.57
CA GLU A 660 37.48 41.08 11.70
C GLU A 660 38.02 40.61 10.35
N ILE A 661 37.18 40.57 9.31
CA ILE A 661 37.59 40.19 7.95
C ILE A 661 38.73 41.07 7.41
N SER A 662 38.74 42.37 7.73
CA SER A 662 39.78 43.28 7.25
C SER A 662 41.19 42.89 7.72
N GLN A 663 41.30 42.17 8.85
CA GLN A 663 42.56 41.76 9.47
C GLN A 663 43.13 40.45 8.92
N LEU A 664 42.36 39.68 8.13
CA LEU A 664 42.75 38.35 7.66
C LEU A 664 43.86 38.31 6.62
N GLN A 665 44.23 39.45 6.02
CA GLN A 665 45.36 39.50 5.08
C GLN A 665 46.68 39.06 5.75
N TYR A 666 46.82 39.27 7.07
CA TYR A 666 47.98 38.83 7.84
C TYR A 666 48.03 37.30 8.05
N SER A 667 46.89 36.64 8.31
CA SER A 667 46.83 35.18 8.52
C SER A 667 47.32 34.36 7.30
N LEU A 668 47.14 34.89 6.09
CA LEU A 668 47.59 34.28 4.82
C LEU A 668 49.09 34.53 4.50
N GLN A 669 49.79 35.30 5.32
CA GLN A 669 51.23 35.55 5.21
C GLN A 669 52.06 34.62 6.11
N ASN A 670 51.41 33.84 6.99
CA ASN A 670 52.08 32.87 7.85
C ASN A 670 52.84 31.79 7.05
N THR A 671 53.96 31.33 7.60
CA THR A 671 54.74 30.19 7.05
C THR A 671 53.95 28.89 7.14
N ILE A 672 54.24 27.94 6.25
CA ILE A 672 53.42 26.74 6.06
C ILE A 672 53.62 25.69 7.17
N PHE A 673 54.83 25.58 7.72
CA PHE A 673 55.11 24.71 8.86
C PHE A 673 55.54 25.50 10.10
N VAL A 674 55.21 24.96 11.27
CA VAL A 674 55.74 25.35 12.58
C VAL A 674 56.24 24.10 13.30
N ARG A 675 57.28 24.23 14.14
CA ARG A 675 57.74 23.13 15.00
C ARG A 675 56.97 23.12 16.32
N HIS A 676 56.48 21.95 16.73
CA HIS A 676 55.82 21.80 18.02
C HIS A 676 56.83 22.03 19.17
N PRO A 677 56.56 22.96 20.11
CA PRO A 677 57.56 23.51 21.02
C PRO A 677 58.16 22.52 22.02
N LYS A 678 57.50 21.37 22.26
CA LYS A 678 57.99 20.32 23.17
C LYS A 678 58.52 19.05 22.49
N THR A 679 58.20 18.83 21.22
CA THR A 679 58.52 17.55 20.52
C THR A 679 59.34 17.73 19.25
N GLY A 680 59.56 18.96 18.78
CA GLY A 680 60.35 19.24 17.56
C GLY A 680 59.70 18.83 16.24
N LYS A 681 58.57 18.10 16.29
CA LYS A 681 57.78 17.65 15.13
C LYS A 681 57.30 18.83 14.28
N PHE A 682 57.21 18.62 12.97
CA PHE A 682 56.61 19.58 12.04
C PHE A 682 55.07 19.50 12.14
N LEU A 683 54.40 20.64 12.22
CA LEU A 683 52.95 20.77 12.16
C LEU A 683 52.58 21.74 11.04
N VAL A 684 51.47 21.48 10.35
CA VAL A 684 50.91 22.38 9.33
C VAL A 684 50.32 23.61 10.02
N ASN A 685 50.93 24.77 9.79
CA ASN A 685 50.55 26.04 10.39
C ASN A 685 49.39 26.68 9.60
N PHE A 686 48.21 26.08 9.70
CA PHE A 686 46.99 26.57 9.05
C PHE A 686 46.04 27.14 10.09
N ASP A 687 45.78 28.45 9.99
CA ASP A 687 44.95 29.19 10.94
C ASP A 687 43.50 28.66 10.94
N PRO A 688 42.94 28.23 12.09
CA PRO A 688 41.57 27.73 12.20
C PRO A 688 40.50 28.78 11.87
N GLN A 689 40.82 30.08 11.92
CA GLN A 689 39.88 31.16 11.56
C GLN A 689 39.56 31.17 10.05
N ILE A 690 40.48 30.76 9.18
CA ILE A 690 40.30 30.76 7.73
C ILE A 690 39.08 29.92 7.27
N PRO A 691 38.94 28.62 7.64
CA PRO A 691 37.80 27.80 7.22
C PRO A 691 36.48 28.22 7.88
N GLU A 692 36.53 28.73 9.10
CA GLU A 692 35.40 29.31 9.82
C GLU A 692 34.85 30.53 9.07
N ILE A 693 35.71 31.50 8.74
CA ILE A 693 35.30 32.73 8.07
C ILE A 693 34.92 32.47 6.60
N VAL A 694 35.53 31.49 5.93
CA VAL A 694 35.04 31.02 4.61
C VAL A 694 33.62 30.46 4.71
N ARG A 695 33.29 29.74 5.79
CA ARG A 695 31.94 29.24 6.05
C ARG A 695 30.98 30.38 6.40
N GLU A 696 31.40 31.36 7.20
CA GLU A 696 30.61 32.56 7.50
C GLU A 696 30.33 33.38 6.26
N THR A 697 31.34 33.65 5.44
CA THR A 697 31.21 34.40 4.18
C THR A 697 30.15 33.76 3.28
N LYS A 698 30.16 32.43 3.15
CA LYS A 698 29.11 31.69 2.43
C LYS A 698 27.73 31.80 3.09
N CYS A 699 27.65 31.88 4.42
CA CYS A 699 26.39 32.06 5.13
C CYS A 699 25.86 33.51 5.01
N MET A 700 26.71 34.54 5.14
CA MET A 700 26.31 35.95 4.97
C MET A 700 25.80 36.22 3.55
N ILE A 701 26.45 35.68 2.51
CA ILE A 701 25.96 35.73 1.13
C ILE A 701 24.56 35.08 1.02
N LYS A 702 24.34 33.91 1.64
CA LYS A 702 23.02 33.24 1.65
C LYS A 702 21.97 33.99 2.48
N LEU A 703 22.39 34.75 3.48
CA LEU A 703 21.54 35.61 4.30
C LEU A 703 21.22 36.95 3.61
N GLY A 704 21.82 37.24 2.44
CA GLY A 704 21.61 38.48 1.70
C GLY A 704 22.26 39.70 2.36
N LEU A 705 23.27 39.48 3.21
CA LEU A 705 24.03 40.56 3.86
C LEU A 705 25.21 41.01 3.00
N GLU A 706 25.65 42.25 3.21
CA GLU A 706 26.84 42.78 2.53
C GLU A 706 28.12 42.05 2.98
N VAL A 707 29.04 41.86 2.04
CA VAL A 707 30.26 41.05 2.25
C VAL A 707 31.44 41.71 1.56
N PRO A 708 32.59 41.93 2.24
CA PRO A 708 33.80 42.49 1.65
C PRO A 708 34.36 41.67 0.48
N GLU A 709 35.00 42.33 -0.48
CA GLU A 709 35.60 41.67 -1.65
C GLU A 709 36.79 40.76 -1.27
N GLU A 710 37.46 41.07 -0.16
CA GLU A 710 38.57 40.31 0.41
C GLU A 710 38.10 38.90 0.78
N ALA A 711 36.97 38.81 1.48
CA ALA A 711 36.35 37.54 1.86
C ALA A 711 35.88 36.75 0.63
N LYS A 712 35.29 37.41 -0.38
CA LYS A 712 34.91 36.77 -1.66
C LYS A 712 36.13 36.18 -2.40
N LYS A 713 37.28 36.85 -2.37
CA LYS A 713 38.55 36.35 -2.95
C LYS A 713 39.06 35.11 -2.19
N ILE A 714 38.93 35.07 -0.85
CA ILE A 714 39.33 33.91 -0.03
C ILE A 714 38.40 32.70 -0.32
N VAL A 715 37.08 32.90 -0.37
CA VAL A 715 36.12 31.84 -0.74
C VAL A 715 36.44 31.23 -2.12
N LYS A 716 36.82 32.05 -3.11
CA LYS A 716 37.27 31.55 -4.43
C LYS A 716 38.55 30.71 -4.38
N ARG A 717 39.40 30.89 -3.35
CA ARG A 717 40.67 30.14 -3.16
C ARG A 717 40.55 28.95 -2.21
N GLU A 718 39.41 28.76 -1.54
CA GLU A 718 39.15 27.71 -0.54
C GLU A 718 39.58 26.31 -1.00
N ASN A 719 39.17 25.89 -2.20
CA ASN A 719 39.47 24.54 -2.69
C ASN A 719 40.97 24.31 -2.85
N LYS A 720 41.73 25.32 -3.30
CA LYS A 720 43.20 25.24 -3.39
C LYS A 720 43.85 25.23 -2.01
N LEU A 721 43.38 26.06 -1.08
CA LEU A 721 43.88 26.07 0.30
C LEU A 721 43.61 24.74 1.03
N LYS A 722 42.41 24.18 0.92
CA LYS A 722 42.06 22.87 1.49
C LYS A 722 42.85 21.73 0.87
N SER A 723 43.00 21.71 -0.46
CA SER A 723 43.81 20.72 -1.16
C SER A 723 45.28 20.79 -0.75
N ASN A 724 45.83 22.00 -0.60
CA ASN A 724 47.20 22.19 -0.13
C ASN A 724 47.37 21.72 1.31
N LYS A 725 46.44 22.07 2.22
CA LYS A 725 46.45 21.61 3.61
C LYS A 725 46.44 20.07 3.69
N LEU A 726 45.49 19.41 3.05
CA LEU A 726 45.37 17.95 3.07
C LEU A 726 46.62 17.26 2.50
N ARG A 727 47.24 17.84 1.45
CA ARG A 727 48.49 17.31 0.89
C ARG A 727 49.68 17.47 1.83
N LEU A 728 49.77 18.58 2.58
CA LEU A 728 50.80 18.79 3.61
C LEU A 728 50.60 17.84 4.80
N GLU A 729 49.37 17.68 5.28
CA GLU A 729 49.03 16.76 6.37
C GLU A 729 49.33 15.31 5.96
N GLY A 730 48.91 14.88 4.75
CA GLY A 730 49.22 13.56 4.22
C GLY A 730 50.72 13.29 4.04
N LEU A 731 51.49 14.30 3.62
CA LEU A 731 52.94 14.20 3.44
C LEU A 731 53.68 14.08 4.78
N LEU A 732 53.27 14.86 5.79
CA LEU A 732 53.79 14.72 7.15
C LEU A 732 53.40 13.39 7.78
N GLN A 733 52.15 12.95 7.64
CA GLN A 733 51.69 11.66 8.16
C GLN A 733 52.49 10.51 7.52
N CYS A 734 52.62 10.49 6.18
CA CYS A 734 53.43 9.49 5.51
C CYS A 734 54.92 9.51 5.94
N TYR A 735 55.47 10.67 6.31
CA TYR A 735 56.82 10.74 6.86
C TYR A 735 56.89 10.17 8.29
N GLU A 736 55.92 10.51 9.16
CA GLU A 736 55.86 9.95 10.51
C GLU A 736 55.62 8.44 10.49
N ASP A 737 54.73 7.94 9.64
CA ASP A 737 54.45 6.52 9.44
C ASP A 737 55.73 5.78 9.03
N LEU A 738 56.47 6.28 8.03
CA LEU A 738 57.75 5.69 7.61
C LEU A 738 58.83 5.73 8.71
N CYS A 739 58.80 6.74 9.59
CA CYS A 739 59.70 6.79 10.75
C CYS A 739 59.32 5.76 11.82
N GLN A 740 58.03 5.56 12.10
CA GLN A 740 57.53 4.56 13.04
C GLN A 740 57.68 3.13 12.50
N GLU A 741 57.46 2.94 11.19
CA GLU A 741 57.61 1.67 10.49
C GLU A 741 59.06 1.18 10.41
N THR A 742 60.06 2.00 10.78
CA THR A 742 61.48 1.62 10.79
C THR A 742 61.83 0.93 12.12
N PRO A 743 62.16 -0.38 12.13
CA PRO A 743 62.57 -1.08 13.35
C PRO A 743 63.81 -0.45 13.99
N MET A 744 63.87 -0.42 15.32
CA MET A 744 64.93 0.27 16.09
C MET A 744 66.36 -0.16 15.71
N ILE A 745 66.53 -1.43 15.32
CA ILE A 745 67.80 -2.00 14.83
C ILE A 745 68.29 -1.29 13.56
N PHE A 746 67.38 -0.82 12.70
CA PHE A 746 67.67 -0.21 11.40
C PHE A 746 67.64 1.33 11.41
N VAL A 747 67.10 1.98 12.45
CA VAL A 747 66.99 3.46 12.55
C VAL A 747 68.32 4.16 12.25
N ASN A 748 69.42 3.67 12.83
CA ASN A 748 70.75 4.25 12.64
C ASN A 748 71.31 4.08 11.21
N LEU A 749 70.88 3.03 10.49
CA LEU A 749 71.26 2.77 9.09
C LEU A 749 70.35 3.52 8.09
N MET A 750 69.13 3.90 8.51
CA MET A 750 68.16 4.69 7.74
C MET A 750 68.39 6.20 7.80
N ALA A 751 69.12 6.68 8.82
CA ALA A 751 69.36 8.09 9.09
C ALA A 751 69.81 8.97 7.89
N PRO A 752 70.60 8.50 6.90
CA PRO A 752 70.94 9.31 5.73
C PRO A 752 69.74 9.70 4.85
N LYS A 753 68.70 8.87 4.77
CA LYS A 753 67.48 9.17 4.00
C LYS A 753 66.56 10.13 4.76
N MET A 754 66.40 9.92 6.07
CA MET A 754 65.65 10.81 6.96
C MET A 754 66.20 12.25 6.90
N LYS A 755 67.52 12.43 7.04
CA LYS A 755 68.18 13.75 6.95
C LYS A 755 67.97 14.45 5.60
N LYS A 756 67.82 13.70 4.50
CA LYS A 756 67.50 14.27 3.19
C LYS A 756 66.07 14.81 3.14
N MET A 757 65.10 14.10 3.74
CA MET A 757 63.71 14.56 3.84
C MET A 757 63.57 15.80 4.74
N GLU A 758 64.25 15.81 5.90
CA GLU A 758 64.27 16.97 6.79
C GLU A 758 64.86 18.24 6.15
N ALA A 759 65.80 18.09 5.22
CA ALA A 759 66.36 19.21 4.47
C ALA A 759 65.34 19.87 3.53
N VAL A 760 64.48 19.07 2.88
CA VAL A 760 63.38 19.55 2.03
C VAL A 760 62.31 20.21 2.92
N LEU A 761 61.85 19.53 3.97
CA LEU A 761 60.84 20.05 4.92
C LEU A 761 61.27 21.38 5.57
N ARG A 762 62.58 21.61 5.78
CA ARG A 762 63.10 22.87 6.31
C ARG A 762 62.83 24.08 5.41
N GLN A 763 62.67 23.91 4.09
CA GLN A 763 62.29 25.00 3.18
C GLN A 763 60.89 25.57 3.50
N GLY A 764 59.95 24.71 3.92
CA GLY A 764 58.60 25.10 4.33
C GLY A 764 58.49 25.76 5.71
N LEU A 765 59.57 25.78 6.49
CA LEU A 765 59.65 26.54 7.75
C LEU A 765 60.03 28.01 7.54
N SER A 766 60.81 28.32 6.48
CA SER A 766 61.49 29.62 6.36
C SER A 766 61.16 30.44 5.10
N MET A 767 60.70 29.82 4.01
CA MET A 767 60.51 30.51 2.72
C MET A 767 59.11 30.43 2.13
N LEU A 768 58.31 29.42 2.49
CA LEU A 768 56.99 29.20 1.91
C LEU A 768 55.88 29.69 2.85
N THR A 769 54.98 30.51 2.29
CA THR A 769 53.76 31.02 2.94
C THR A 769 52.51 30.55 2.17
N TRP A 770 51.33 30.62 2.78
CA TRP A 770 50.07 30.21 2.14
C TRP A 770 49.65 31.01 0.89
N SER A 771 50.32 32.14 0.64
CA SER A 771 50.16 32.98 -0.54
C SER A 771 51.21 32.72 -1.64
N SER A 772 52.20 31.85 -1.41
CA SER A 772 53.28 31.56 -2.35
C SER A 772 52.85 30.72 -3.57
N VAL A 773 53.42 31.04 -4.74
CA VAL A 773 53.14 30.33 -6.02
C VAL A 773 53.99 29.06 -6.17
N THR A 774 55.14 28.98 -5.51
CA THR A 774 56.14 27.90 -5.59
C THR A 774 55.75 26.60 -4.85
N LEU A 775 54.62 26.61 -4.16
CA LEU A 775 54.08 25.51 -3.34
C LEU A 775 53.97 24.17 -4.09
N GLU A 776 53.63 24.20 -5.38
CA GLU A 776 53.47 22.98 -6.21
C GLU A 776 54.79 22.28 -6.51
N ASN A 777 55.89 23.03 -6.70
CA ASN A 777 57.22 22.46 -6.92
C ASN A 777 57.75 21.79 -5.64
N PHE A 778 57.52 22.42 -4.48
CA PHE A 778 57.88 21.87 -3.18
C PHE A 778 57.23 20.49 -2.93
N PHE A 779 55.95 20.33 -3.25
CA PHE A 779 55.29 19.02 -3.12
C PHE A 779 55.94 17.95 -4.00
N GLN A 780 56.27 18.28 -5.25
CA GLN A 780 56.90 17.31 -6.16
C GLN A 780 58.28 16.83 -5.65
N GLU A 781 59.11 17.73 -5.12
CA GLU A 781 60.41 17.37 -4.56
C GLU A 781 60.27 16.49 -3.31
N ALA A 782 59.34 16.83 -2.42
CA ALA A 782 59.10 16.09 -1.19
C ALA A 782 58.46 14.70 -1.45
N ASP A 783 57.49 14.59 -2.37
CA ASP A 783 56.87 13.32 -2.78
C ASP A 783 57.90 12.34 -3.39
N GLN A 784 58.85 12.85 -4.19
CA GLN A 784 59.92 12.04 -4.79
C GLN A 784 60.87 11.47 -3.72
N VAL A 785 61.31 12.29 -2.76
CA VAL A 785 62.20 11.85 -1.68
C VAL A 785 61.51 10.82 -0.78
N LEU A 786 60.22 11.01 -0.49
CA LEU A 786 59.41 10.09 0.30
C LEU A 786 59.20 8.73 -0.41
N CYS A 787 58.93 8.72 -1.72
CA CYS A 787 58.83 7.48 -2.50
C CYS A 787 60.12 6.65 -2.47
N ILE A 788 61.28 7.29 -2.62
CA ILE A 788 62.59 6.61 -2.55
C ILE A 788 62.82 6.01 -1.16
N PHE A 789 62.40 6.69 -0.09
CA PHE A 789 62.52 6.16 1.27
C PHE A 789 61.58 4.97 1.50
N LYS A 790 60.32 5.06 1.08
CA LYS A 790 59.32 3.98 1.18
C LYS A 790 59.73 2.70 0.44
N GLN A 791 60.27 2.83 -0.78
CA GLN A 791 60.77 1.69 -1.56
C GLN A 791 61.95 0.99 -0.89
N PHE A 792 62.82 1.74 -0.19
CA PHE A 792 63.96 1.17 0.53
C PHE A 792 63.52 0.47 1.81
N LEU A 793 62.62 1.08 2.61
CA LEU A 793 62.08 0.46 3.82
C LEU A 793 61.34 -0.84 3.54
N LYS A 794 60.53 -0.88 2.47
CA LYS A 794 59.83 -2.12 2.07
C LYS A 794 60.80 -3.27 1.81
N LYS A 795 61.89 -3.05 1.07
CA LYS A 795 62.90 -4.09 0.80
C LYS A 795 63.59 -4.62 2.06
N VAL A 796 63.75 -3.79 3.09
CA VAL A 796 64.33 -4.19 4.38
C VAL A 796 63.34 -5.05 5.17
N LYS A 797 62.06 -4.66 5.21
CA LYS A 797 60.98 -5.46 5.84
C LYS A 797 60.78 -6.81 5.16
N ASP A 798 60.62 -6.81 3.83
CA ASP A 798 60.41 -8.04 3.04
C ASP A 798 61.54 -9.08 3.26
N LEU A 799 62.77 -8.64 3.57
CA LEU A 799 63.91 -9.51 3.89
C LEU A 799 63.97 -9.96 5.36
N SER A 800 63.54 -9.13 6.31
CA SER A 800 63.48 -9.52 7.74
C SER A 800 62.30 -10.47 7.98
N ASP A 801 61.09 -9.96 7.77
CA ASP A 801 59.86 -10.59 8.23
C ASP A 801 59.63 -11.94 7.51
N VAL A 802 59.83 -11.98 6.19
CA VAL A 802 59.45 -13.15 5.36
C VAL A 802 60.55 -14.21 5.26
N ARG A 803 61.83 -13.81 5.32
CA ARG A 803 62.97 -14.72 5.08
C ARG A 803 63.79 -15.06 6.33
N ILE A 804 63.66 -14.29 7.40
CA ILE A 804 64.35 -14.56 8.66
C ILE A 804 63.31 -14.97 9.71
N ASP A 805 62.35 -14.10 10.01
CA ASP A 805 61.44 -14.31 11.14
C ASP A 805 60.46 -15.48 10.93
N LEU A 806 59.86 -15.62 9.74
CA LEU A 806 59.03 -16.81 9.42
C LEU A 806 59.82 -18.14 9.52
N ILE A 807 61.08 -18.18 9.07
CA ILE A 807 61.87 -19.42 9.12
C ILE A 807 62.27 -19.75 10.57
N LEU A 808 62.52 -18.75 11.39
CA LEU A 808 62.73 -18.90 12.84
C LEU A 808 61.47 -19.42 13.56
N GLU A 809 60.29 -18.88 13.22
CA GLU A 809 59.01 -19.37 13.75
C GLU A 809 58.75 -20.82 13.33
N GLU A 810 58.95 -21.16 12.05
CA GLU A 810 58.85 -22.55 11.56
C GLU A 810 59.81 -23.49 12.29
N ILE A 811 61.05 -23.07 12.58
CA ILE A 811 61.99 -23.86 13.39
C ILE A 811 61.42 -24.09 14.80
N SER A 812 60.91 -23.04 15.45
CA SER A 812 60.39 -23.12 16.82
C SER A 812 59.18 -24.04 16.99
N ASN A 813 58.41 -24.25 15.91
CA ASN A 813 57.22 -25.09 15.88
C ASN A 813 57.50 -26.55 15.45
N THR A 814 58.74 -26.95 15.16
CA THR A 814 59.05 -28.34 14.79
C THR A 814 58.95 -29.30 15.99
N LEU A 815 58.12 -30.34 15.85
CA LEU A 815 58.10 -31.49 16.76
C LEU A 815 59.26 -32.43 16.43
N LEU A 816 60.08 -32.75 17.43
CA LEU A 816 61.29 -33.58 17.31
C LEU A 816 61.06 -35.05 17.69
N ILE A 817 59.81 -35.44 17.97
CA ILE A 817 59.42 -36.80 18.37
C ILE A 817 58.11 -37.19 17.68
N VAL A 818 58.02 -38.47 17.28
CA VAL A 818 56.79 -39.10 16.78
C VAL A 818 56.24 -40.01 17.88
N LEU A 819 55.01 -39.74 18.30
CA LEU A 819 54.28 -40.56 19.26
C LEU A 819 53.09 -41.23 18.55
N PRO A 820 52.86 -42.55 18.72
CA PRO A 820 51.72 -43.22 18.12
C PRO A 820 50.39 -42.61 18.56
N VAL A 821 49.49 -42.41 17.61
CA VAL A 821 48.11 -41.97 17.86
C VAL A 821 47.12 -43.11 17.58
N ASP A 822 47.42 -43.96 16.60
CA ASP A 822 46.60 -45.11 16.20
C ASP A 822 46.99 -46.39 16.99
N GLY A 823 46.64 -46.40 18.28
CA GLY A 823 46.73 -47.58 19.15
C GLY A 823 48.11 -47.89 19.74
N ALA A 824 48.13 -48.86 20.66
CA ALA A 824 49.30 -49.18 21.47
C ALA A 824 50.34 -50.05 20.74
N ILE A 825 51.59 -49.57 20.70
CA ILE A 825 52.73 -50.23 20.03
C ILE A 825 53.69 -50.82 21.07
N LYS A 826 54.49 -51.82 20.68
CA LYS A 826 55.61 -52.35 21.49
C LYS A 826 56.75 -51.32 21.59
N VAL A 827 57.37 -51.22 22.78
CA VAL A 827 58.42 -50.22 23.11
C VAL A 827 59.56 -50.19 22.08
N GLU A 828 60.06 -51.34 21.65
CA GLU A 828 61.18 -51.47 20.70
C GLU A 828 60.89 -50.80 19.34
N SER A 829 59.68 -51.00 18.79
CA SER A 829 59.27 -50.44 17.50
C SER A 829 59.09 -48.92 17.55
N MET A 830 58.69 -48.40 18.72
CA MET A 830 58.57 -46.95 18.94
C MET A 830 59.95 -46.28 19.00
N LEU A 831 60.96 -46.96 19.56
CA LEU A 831 62.34 -46.46 19.60
C LEU A 831 62.95 -46.37 18.20
N THR A 832 62.87 -47.44 17.41
CA THR A 832 63.45 -47.46 16.05
C THR A 832 62.85 -46.41 15.13
N CYS A 833 61.54 -46.15 15.23
CA CYS A 833 60.88 -45.08 14.47
C CYS A 833 61.41 -43.68 14.84
N ASN A 834 61.64 -43.43 16.13
CA ASN A 834 62.15 -42.14 16.59
C ASN A 834 63.64 -41.94 16.28
N GLU A 835 64.45 -43.01 16.20
CA GLU A 835 65.85 -42.93 15.79
C GLU A 835 66.07 -42.57 14.31
N THR A 836 65.09 -42.86 13.43
CA THR A 836 65.14 -42.40 12.04
C THR A 836 64.66 -40.95 11.91
N TYR A 837 63.50 -40.64 12.50
CA TYR A 837 62.87 -39.31 12.42
C TYR A 837 63.76 -38.19 12.98
N THR A 838 64.42 -38.42 14.13
CA THR A 838 65.30 -37.42 14.76
C THR A 838 66.50 -37.04 13.89
N LYS A 839 67.00 -37.94 13.03
CA LYS A 839 68.07 -37.65 12.05
C LYS A 839 67.56 -36.76 10.92
N GLU A 840 66.37 -37.06 10.38
CA GLU A 840 65.74 -36.24 9.34
C GLU A 840 65.43 -34.82 9.84
N CYS A 841 64.93 -34.68 11.08
CA CYS A 841 64.74 -33.38 11.72
C CYS A 841 66.04 -32.59 11.87
N ALA A 842 67.15 -33.26 12.24
CA ALA A 842 68.45 -32.59 12.38
C ALA A 842 68.96 -32.02 11.06
N GLU A 843 68.79 -32.76 9.95
CA GLU A 843 69.12 -32.25 8.61
C GLU A 843 68.22 -31.10 8.18
N LEU A 844 66.90 -31.21 8.41
CA LEU A 844 65.93 -30.18 8.06
C LEU A 844 66.23 -28.84 8.77
N LEU A 845 66.48 -28.89 10.08
CA LEU A 845 66.82 -27.72 10.88
C LEU A 845 68.15 -27.09 10.44
N ASN A 846 69.16 -27.90 10.10
CA ASN A 846 70.42 -27.38 9.58
C ASN A 846 70.26 -26.70 8.20
N ARG A 847 69.41 -27.23 7.31
CA ARG A 847 69.08 -26.58 6.02
C ARG A 847 68.39 -25.22 6.22
N LYS A 848 67.43 -25.13 7.15
CA LYS A 848 66.75 -23.86 7.50
C LYS A 848 67.70 -22.83 8.12
N SER A 849 68.60 -23.27 9.01
CA SER A 849 69.66 -22.41 9.59
C SER A 849 70.53 -21.72 8.52
N ILE A 850 70.92 -22.46 7.47
CA ILE A 850 71.73 -21.92 6.36
C ILE A 850 70.95 -20.87 5.54
N GLN A 851 69.65 -21.09 5.31
CA GLN A 851 68.79 -20.12 4.59
C GLN A 851 68.66 -18.80 5.34
N ILE A 852 68.57 -18.84 6.68
CA ILE A 852 68.56 -17.63 7.51
C ILE A 852 69.91 -16.91 7.42
N GLU A 853 71.03 -17.63 7.51
CA GLU A 853 72.38 -17.04 7.37
C GLU A 853 72.58 -16.37 6.01
N ASP A 854 72.04 -16.93 4.91
CA ASP A 854 72.04 -16.31 3.58
C ASP A 854 71.17 -15.04 3.52
N ALA A 855 69.98 -15.06 4.12
CA ALA A 855 69.09 -13.89 4.15
C ALA A 855 69.68 -12.72 4.94
N VAL A 856 70.33 -13.00 6.09
CA VAL A 856 71.06 -11.99 6.87
C VAL A 856 72.21 -11.38 6.06
N GLN A 857 72.94 -12.19 5.30
CA GLN A 857 74.02 -11.70 4.44
C GLN A 857 73.51 -10.86 3.25
N GLU A 858 72.38 -11.23 2.64
CA GLU A 858 71.73 -10.42 1.59
C GLU A 858 71.28 -9.06 2.15
N LEU A 859 70.68 -9.05 3.35
CA LEU A 859 70.22 -7.84 4.02
C LEU A 859 71.38 -6.88 4.34
N ILE A 860 72.54 -7.39 4.79
CA ILE A 860 73.78 -6.59 4.93
C ILE A 860 74.18 -5.95 3.59
N SER A 861 74.12 -6.70 2.48
CA SER A 861 74.48 -6.17 1.15
C SER A 861 73.53 -5.06 0.64
N VAL A 862 72.26 -5.08 1.07
CA VAL A 862 71.27 -4.03 0.77
C VAL A 862 71.62 -2.74 1.52
N PHE A 863 72.13 -2.85 2.74
CA PHE A 863 72.63 -1.70 3.50
C PHE A 863 74.00 -1.19 2.98
N GLU A 864 74.92 -2.07 2.56
CA GLU A 864 76.21 -1.67 1.95
C GLU A 864 76.01 -0.81 0.70
N LYS A 865 75.11 -1.22 -0.21
CA LYS A 865 74.76 -0.45 -1.42
C LYS A 865 74.12 0.92 -1.13
N ASN A 866 73.67 1.16 0.10
CA ASN A 866 73.16 2.46 0.56
C ASN A 866 74.25 3.32 1.23
N TYR A 867 75.41 2.72 1.57
CA TYR A 867 76.54 3.37 2.24
C TYR A 867 77.74 3.68 1.34
N GLU A 868 77.92 3.02 0.18
CA GLU A 868 79.10 3.24 -0.67
C GLU A 868 79.29 4.70 -1.13
N ILE A 869 80.47 5.23 -0.83
CA ILE A 869 80.92 6.59 -1.13
C ILE A 869 81.68 6.59 -2.47
N LYS A 870 81.36 7.57 -3.33
CA LYS A 870 81.98 7.75 -4.66
C LYS A 870 83.50 8.00 -4.62
N TYR A 871 84.30 7.07 -5.14
CA TYR A 871 85.63 7.28 -5.72
C TYR A 871 85.88 6.19 -6.78
N SER A 872 86.59 6.37 -7.91
CA SER A 872 87.35 7.52 -8.44
C SER A 872 87.51 7.39 -9.98
N LYS A 873 87.79 8.51 -10.67
CA LYS A 873 89.02 8.73 -11.49
C LYS A 873 88.94 10.04 -12.27
N LYS A 874 90.01 10.84 -12.20
CA LYS A 874 90.27 11.93 -13.15
C LYS A 874 90.94 11.34 -14.39
N THR A 875 90.49 11.74 -15.57
CA THR A 875 91.35 11.89 -16.74
C THR A 875 90.92 13.15 -17.50
N SER A 876 91.89 13.87 -18.02
CA SER A 876 91.85 15.10 -18.85
C SER A 876 90.78 15.08 -19.98
N GLU A 877 90.28 16.21 -20.51
CA GLU A 877 90.96 17.48 -20.88
C GLU A 877 90.08 18.76 -20.77
N LYS A 878 90.78 19.92 -20.77
CA LYS A 878 90.46 21.27 -21.36
C LYS A 878 88.99 21.58 -21.73
N HIS A 879 88.42 22.75 -21.40
CA HIS A 879 88.90 24.08 -21.84
C HIS A 879 88.38 25.26 -20.97
N LEU A 880 88.85 26.48 -21.31
CA LEU A 880 88.73 27.76 -20.58
C LEU A 880 87.30 28.28 -20.25
N LEU A 881 87.15 28.88 -19.05
CA LEU A 881 86.99 30.33 -18.72
C LEU A 881 86.40 31.31 -19.79
N PRO A 882 85.93 32.56 -19.46
CA PRO A 882 86.00 33.27 -18.15
C PRO A 882 84.78 34.10 -17.66
N VAL A 883 84.66 34.22 -16.32
CA VAL A 883 84.67 35.45 -15.48
C VAL A 883 83.86 36.71 -15.89
N LYS A 884 83.02 37.22 -14.95
CA LYS A 884 83.23 38.49 -14.18
C LYS A 884 82.07 38.74 -13.20
N GLU A 885 82.17 39.45 -12.05
CA GLU A 885 83.18 39.88 -11.06
C GLU A 885 82.51 41.00 -10.21
N LYS A 886 83.08 41.37 -9.05
CA LYS A 886 82.71 42.54 -8.19
C LYS A 886 81.46 42.32 -7.29
N HIS A 887 81.52 42.26 -5.94
CA HIS A 887 82.39 42.85 -4.89
C HIS A 887 82.11 44.35 -4.65
N ILE A 888 82.22 44.81 -3.37
CA ILE A 888 82.14 46.22 -2.84
C ILE A 888 80.72 46.72 -2.49
N VAL A 889 80.39 47.41 -1.36
CA VAL A 889 81.09 47.75 -0.07
C VAL A 889 80.05 48.12 1.03
N PHE A 890 80.45 47.96 2.31
CA PHE A 890 79.97 48.49 3.61
C PHE A 890 78.79 49.47 3.77
N GLY A 891 78.12 49.31 4.93
CA GLY A 891 77.52 50.38 5.73
C GLY A 891 77.31 49.90 7.18
N ASN A 892 78.17 50.33 8.11
CA ASN A 892 78.17 49.92 9.54
C ASN A 892 77.40 50.91 10.43
N ASN A 893 77.26 50.52 11.71
CA ASN A 893 76.96 51.27 12.94
C ASN A 893 75.56 50.94 13.52
N GLU A 894 75.37 50.65 14.81
CA GLU A 894 76.31 50.64 15.95
C GLU A 894 75.84 49.63 17.03
N GLU A 895 76.80 49.13 17.82
CA GLU A 895 76.81 48.71 19.25
C GLU A 895 75.49 48.23 19.94
N GLU A 896 75.48 47.17 20.77
CA GLU A 896 76.39 46.94 21.92
C GLU A 896 76.99 45.52 22.08
N ARG A 897 78.11 45.53 22.79
CA ARG A 897 78.80 44.49 23.59
C ARG A 897 77.84 43.53 24.34
N GLU A 898 78.18 42.30 24.76
CA GLU A 898 79.36 41.40 24.74
C GLU A 898 78.88 40.00 25.27
N LYS A 899 79.65 38.91 25.50
CA LYS A 899 81.09 38.57 25.45
C LYS A 899 81.24 37.04 25.27
N ASN A 900 82.29 36.60 24.55
CA ASN A 900 83.06 35.34 24.73
C ASN A 900 82.36 33.95 24.65
N THR A 901 82.95 32.89 24.07
CA THR A 901 84.29 32.73 23.47
C THR A 901 84.25 31.61 22.41
N SER A 902 84.93 31.81 21.29
CA SER A 902 85.23 30.77 20.30
C SER A 902 86.57 30.10 20.59
N ALA A 903 86.70 28.81 20.27
CA ALA A 903 87.98 28.12 20.25
C ALA A 903 88.11 27.20 19.02
N ALA A 904 89.18 27.45 18.26
CA ALA A 904 89.87 26.56 17.32
C ALA A 904 89.06 25.87 16.19
N LEU A 905 89.20 26.44 14.98
CA LEU A 905 89.39 25.64 13.77
C LEU A 905 90.78 24.97 13.84
N HIS A 906 90.83 23.64 13.79
CA HIS A 906 91.90 22.91 13.10
C HIS A 906 91.32 21.61 12.54
N GLY A 907 91.69 21.27 11.31
CA GLY A 907 91.13 20.13 10.59
C GLY A 907 91.81 18.83 10.96
N ASP A 908 91.12 17.71 10.71
CA ASP A 908 91.77 16.42 10.53
C ASP A 908 91.08 15.61 9.42
N ASN A 909 91.89 15.04 8.52
CA ASN A 909 91.46 14.38 7.28
C ASN A 909 91.37 12.86 7.47
N THR A 910 90.73 12.44 8.58
CA THR A 910 90.74 11.05 9.09
C THR A 910 89.36 10.38 9.12
N LYS A 911 88.25 11.12 8.93
CA LYS A 911 86.86 10.61 9.07
C LYS A 911 86.34 9.72 7.92
N GLY A 912 87.24 9.15 7.12
CA GLY A 912 86.92 8.13 6.12
C GLY A 912 86.73 6.74 6.75
N GLY A 913 87.69 6.30 7.56
CA GLY A 913 87.71 4.97 8.17
C GLY A 913 86.61 4.74 9.21
N ASP A 914 86.41 5.70 10.12
CA ASP A 914 85.48 5.57 11.26
C ASP A 914 84.08 5.09 10.87
N LYS A 915 83.54 5.56 9.73
CA LYS A 915 82.18 5.21 9.28
C LYS A 915 82.09 3.81 8.66
N GLU A 916 83.16 3.36 8.03
CA GLU A 916 83.24 2.04 7.43
C GLU A 916 83.45 0.97 8.51
N ASP A 917 84.26 1.28 9.54
CA ASP A 917 84.45 0.43 10.71
C ASP A 917 83.21 0.42 11.62
N GLU A 918 82.50 1.54 11.78
CA GLU A 918 81.20 1.58 12.48
C GLU A 918 80.16 0.70 11.77
N PHE A 919 80.15 0.68 10.43
CA PHE A 919 79.28 -0.21 9.64
C PHE A 919 79.68 -1.68 9.80
N LYS A 920 80.97 -2.02 9.70
CA LYS A 920 81.51 -3.38 9.89
C LYS A 920 81.34 -3.91 11.32
N LYS A 921 81.22 -3.03 12.32
CA LYS A 921 80.87 -3.40 13.69
C LYS A 921 79.39 -3.76 13.79
N LYS A 922 78.51 -2.92 13.26
CA LYS A 922 77.04 -3.12 13.32
C LYS A 922 76.56 -4.32 12.51
N SER A 923 77.19 -4.63 11.37
CA SER A 923 76.88 -5.86 10.63
C SER A 923 77.25 -7.14 11.41
N LYS A 924 78.32 -7.13 12.21
CA LYS A 924 78.65 -8.25 13.12
C LYS A 924 77.66 -8.37 14.29
N GLU A 925 77.25 -7.24 14.87
CA GLU A 925 76.21 -7.19 15.92
C GLU A 925 74.86 -7.75 15.40
N MET A 926 74.52 -7.46 14.14
CA MET A 926 73.33 -7.97 13.47
C MET A 926 73.37 -9.49 13.25
N VAL A 927 74.48 -10.05 12.76
CA VAL A 927 74.67 -11.51 12.62
C VAL A 927 74.58 -12.21 13.98
N ALA A 928 75.16 -11.62 15.03
CA ALA A 928 75.07 -12.16 16.38
C ALA A 928 73.64 -12.17 16.94
N CYS A 929 72.85 -11.12 16.66
CA CYS A 929 71.45 -11.01 17.09
C CYS A 929 70.59 -12.13 16.50
N PHE A 930 70.61 -12.31 15.18
CA PHE A 930 69.84 -13.37 14.52
C PHE A 930 70.35 -14.78 14.86
N SER A 931 71.66 -14.95 15.11
CA SER A 931 72.21 -16.22 15.60
C SER A 931 71.74 -16.57 17.01
N HIS A 932 71.38 -15.58 17.84
CA HIS A 932 70.80 -15.81 19.16
C HIS A 932 69.32 -16.19 19.07
N GLN A 933 68.55 -15.52 18.20
CA GLN A 933 67.15 -15.86 17.93
C GLN A 933 66.99 -17.28 17.35
N LEU A 934 67.97 -17.76 16.56
CA LEU A 934 68.02 -19.15 16.11
C LEU A 934 68.17 -20.13 17.29
N LEU A 935 69.02 -19.82 18.27
CA LEU A 935 69.19 -20.65 19.47
C LEU A 935 67.89 -20.70 20.29
N ASP A 936 67.24 -19.56 20.53
CA ASP A 936 65.95 -19.49 21.23
C ASP A 936 64.87 -20.32 20.52
N SER A 937 64.86 -20.31 19.19
CA SER A 937 63.91 -21.08 18.37
C SER A 937 64.16 -22.59 18.50
N LEU A 938 65.42 -23.03 18.50
CA LEU A 938 65.79 -24.43 18.75
C LEU A 938 65.46 -24.90 20.17
N GLN A 939 65.62 -24.03 21.18
CA GLN A 939 65.21 -24.31 22.56
C GLN A 939 63.69 -24.50 22.65
N LYS A 940 62.89 -23.63 22.01
CA LYS A 940 61.42 -23.74 21.96
C LYS A 940 60.96 -25.07 21.35
N ALA A 941 61.51 -25.47 20.19
CA ALA A 941 61.19 -26.74 19.53
C ALA A 941 61.51 -27.96 20.41
N THR A 942 62.66 -27.93 21.07
CA THR A 942 63.10 -28.99 22.00
C THR A 942 62.17 -29.09 23.21
N ARG A 943 61.80 -27.96 23.82
CA ARG A 943 60.84 -27.89 24.92
C ARG A 943 59.46 -28.41 24.51
N LEU A 944 58.92 -27.95 23.39
CA LEU A 944 57.61 -28.34 22.86
C LEU A 944 57.52 -29.87 22.66
N SER A 945 58.61 -30.48 22.21
CA SER A 945 58.72 -31.94 22.04
C SER A 945 58.73 -32.71 23.37
N LEU A 946 59.46 -32.22 24.37
CA LEU A 946 59.50 -32.81 25.72
C LEU A 946 58.19 -32.62 26.50
N ASP A 947 57.55 -31.45 26.39
CA ASP A 947 56.23 -31.18 27.00
C ASP A 947 55.13 -32.05 26.35
N SER A 948 55.24 -32.35 25.05
CA SER A 948 54.32 -33.28 24.36
C SER A 948 54.47 -34.72 24.88
N LEU A 949 55.70 -35.19 25.08
CA LEU A 949 55.99 -36.48 25.71
C LEU A 949 55.48 -36.54 27.17
N LYS A 950 55.66 -35.46 27.93
CA LYS A 950 55.17 -35.32 29.32
C LYS A 950 53.64 -35.40 29.41
N LYS A 951 52.92 -34.67 28.57
CA LYS A 951 51.43 -34.69 28.53
C LYS A 951 50.88 -36.09 28.23
N ARG A 952 51.59 -36.90 27.43
CA ARG A 952 51.18 -38.27 27.09
C ARG A 952 51.43 -39.30 28.19
N ILE A 953 52.39 -39.07 29.08
CA ILE A 953 52.74 -40.03 30.14
C ILE A 953 52.02 -39.71 31.47
N PHE A 954 51.96 -38.44 31.87
CA PHE A 954 51.35 -38.02 33.15
C PHE A 954 49.87 -37.63 32.99
N VAL A 955 49.00 -38.63 32.87
CA VAL A 955 47.53 -38.43 32.82
C VAL A 955 46.93 -38.59 34.22
N SER A 956 46.74 -37.47 34.93
CA SER A 956 46.06 -37.46 36.24
C SER A 956 44.55 -37.61 36.09
N LYS A 957 43.97 -38.66 36.69
CA LYS A 957 42.51 -38.68 36.97
C LYS A 957 42.24 -37.83 38.21
N THR A 958 41.57 -36.69 38.01
CA THR A 958 40.98 -35.90 39.09
C THR A 958 39.48 -35.82 38.87
N GLU A 959 38.70 -36.06 39.91
CA GLU A 959 37.24 -36.17 39.84
C GLU A 959 36.53 -34.79 39.76
N PHE A 960 35.27 -34.80 39.32
CA PHE A 960 34.28 -33.71 39.37
C PHE A 960 34.58 -32.38 38.65
N SER A 961 34.10 -32.27 37.40
CA SER A 961 33.47 -31.04 36.89
C SER A 961 32.48 -31.36 35.77
N VAL A 962 31.37 -30.63 35.68
CA VAL A 962 30.25 -30.90 34.76
C VAL A 962 30.22 -29.87 33.61
N CYS A 963 30.66 -30.28 32.41
CA CYS A 963 30.10 -29.84 31.13
C CYS A 963 30.67 -30.66 29.96
N PRO A 964 29.86 -31.06 28.95
CA PRO A 964 30.31 -31.95 27.88
C PRO A 964 30.87 -31.18 26.67
N SER A 965 32.20 -31.13 26.52
CA SER A 965 32.84 -30.70 25.29
C SER A 965 34.15 -31.44 25.05
N LYS A 966 34.08 -32.52 24.26
CA LYS A 966 35.22 -33.30 23.71
C LYS A 966 36.43 -33.39 24.63
N SER A 967 36.32 -34.20 25.67
CA SER A 967 37.52 -34.78 26.30
C SER A 967 38.27 -35.57 25.23
N GLU A 968 39.47 -35.13 24.86
CA GLU A 968 40.40 -35.97 24.12
C GLU A 968 40.70 -37.19 25.00
N GLU A 969 40.14 -38.36 24.64
CA GLU A 969 40.62 -39.64 25.13
C GLU A 969 42.08 -39.74 24.68
N VAL A 970 43.03 -39.43 25.57
CA VAL A 970 44.46 -39.51 25.25
C VAL A 970 44.79 -40.98 25.03
N PRO A 971 45.04 -41.45 23.79
CA PRO A 971 45.16 -42.87 23.56
C PRO A 971 46.43 -43.41 24.24
N SER A 972 46.27 -44.54 24.92
CA SER A 972 47.37 -45.37 25.39
C SER A 972 48.20 -45.79 24.18
N PHE A 973 49.52 -45.62 24.27
CA PHE A 973 50.43 -45.84 23.14
C PHE A 973 51.45 -46.97 23.40
N LEU A 974 51.44 -47.56 24.60
CA LEU A 974 52.31 -48.66 24.99
C LEU A 974 51.50 -49.94 25.23
N LYS A 975 51.87 -51.03 24.56
CA LYS A 975 51.21 -52.33 24.73
C LYS A 975 51.96 -53.21 25.72
N ALA A 976 51.22 -53.79 26.67
CA ALA A 976 51.70 -54.85 27.57
C ALA A 976 50.68 -55.99 27.68
N GLU A 977 51.15 -57.17 28.07
CA GLU A 977 50.36 -58.41 28.13
C GLU A 977 50.45 -59.04 29.51
N VAL A 978 49.35 -59.66 29.97
CA VAL A 978 49.27 -60.35 31.26
C VAL A 978 49.41 -61.86 31.03
N HIS A 979 50.38 -62.47 31.69
CA HIS A 979 50.71 -63.90 31.56
C HIS A 979 50.62 -64.62 32.92
N LEU A 980 50.18 -65.87 32.91
CA LEU A 980 50.15 -66.75 34.09
C LEU A 980 51.45 -67.56 34.15
N THR A 981 52.29 -67.28 35.14
CA THR A 981 53.52 -68.03 35.41
C THR A 981 53.45 -68.57 36.84
N ILE A 982 52.84 -69.76 36.98
CA ILE A 982 52.50 -70.38 38.27
C ILE A 982 53.70 -70.28 39.25
N PRO A 983 53.53 -69.68 40.45
CA PRO A 983 52.27 -69.34 41.10
C PRO A 983 51.72 -67.91 40.86
N ASN A 984 52.39 -67.08 40.06
CA ASN A 984 52.15 -65.63 39.97
C ASN A 984 51.62 -65.17 38.59
N VAL A 985 50.93 -64.03 38.57
CA VAL A 985 50.47 -63.34 37.34
C VAL A 985 51.36 -62.13 37.09
N VAL A 986 51.94 -62.02 35.88
CA VAL A 986 53.00 -61.04 35.56
C VAL A 986 52.70 -60.25 34.28
N MET A 987 53.15 -58.99 34.26
CA MET A 987 53.04 -58.05 33.14
C MET A 987 54.32 -58.08 32.28
N VAL A 988 54.16 -58.18 30.95
CA VAL A 988 55.27 -58.22 29.97
C VAL A 988 55.02 -57.19 28.85
N PRO A 989 55.97 -56.29 28.51
CA PRO A 989 57.26 -56.05 29.17
C PRO A 989 57.10 -55.47 30.59
N SER A 990 58.18 -55.45 31.37
CA SER A 990 58.13 -54.93 32.73
C SER A 990 58.02 -53.40 32.77
N LEU A 991 57.61 -52.87 33.92
CA LEU A 991 57.58 -51.43 34.15
C LEU A 991 58.98 -50.78 34.03
N GLU A 992 60.06 -51.51 34.33
CA GLU A 992 61.43 -50.98 34.22
C GLU A 992 61.88 -50.86 32.76
N ASP A 993 61.53 -51.82 31.91
CA ASP A 993 61.80 -51.78 30.47
C ASP A 993 61.11 -50.57 29.81
N ILE A 994 59.89 -50.26 30.24
CA ILE A 994 59.12 -49.09 29.80
C ILE A 994 59.85 -47.78 30.18
N GLN A 995 60.40 -47.68 31.40
CA GLN A 995 61.15 -46.49 31.82
C GLN A 995 62.46 -46.31 31.02
N GLN A 996 63.15 -47.42 30.71
CA GLN A 996 64.36 -47.38 29.87
C GLN A 996 64.05 -46.89 28.44
N GLY A 997 62.94 -47.34 27.85
CA GLY A 997 62.45 -46.83 26.57
C GLY A 997 62.17 -45.34 26.57
N ILE A 998 61.48 -44.83 27.60
CA ILE A 998 61.21 -43.39 27.76
C ILE A 998 62.52 -42.60 27.86
N ASN A 999 63.49 -43.08 28.66
CA ASN A 999 64.79 -42.42 28.82
C ASN A 999 65.59 -42.36 27.50
N ARG A 1000 65.51 -43.40 26.66
CA ARG A 1000 66.16 -43.40 25.34
C ARG A 1000 65.54 -42.39 24.39
N MET A 1001 64.20 -42.23 24.37
CA MET A 1001 63.54 -41.21 23.54
C MET A 1001 63.96 -39.78 23.89
N ILE A 1002 64.12 -39.47 25.19
CA ILE A 1002 64.57 -38.15 25.65
C ILE A 1002 65.97 -37.82 25.12
N GLN A 1003 66.88 -38.79 25.12
CA GLN A 1003 68.22 -38.61 24.56
C GLN A 1003 68.17 -38.27 23.06
N LEU A 1004 67.34 -38.98 22.28
CA LEU A 1004 67.21 -38.78 20.85
C LEU A 1004 66.70 -37.37 20.49
N ILE A 1005 65.73 -36.83 21.24
CA ILE A 1005 65.26 -35.44 21.10
C ILE A 1005 66.44 -34.46 21.29
N LEU A 1006 67.25 -34.63 22.34
CA LEU A 1006 68.37 -33.74 22.63
C LEU A 1006 69.48 -33.84 21.57
N GLU A 1007 69.72 -35.03 21.01
CA GLU A 1007 70.74 -35.23 19.99
C GLU A 1007 70.45 -34.51 18.66
N VAL A 1008 69.19 -34.18 18.33
CA VAL A 1008 68.84 -33.38 17.14
C VAL A 1008 69.62 -32.05 17.10
N SER A 1009 69.75 -31.37 18.24
CA SER A 1009 70.48 -30.11 18.36
C SER A 1009 71.99 -30.22 18.08
N ARG A 1010 72.55 -31.44 18.05
CA ARG A 1010 73.95 -31.68 17.65
C ARG A 1010 74.16 -31.57 16.14
N GLY A 1011 73.12 -31.75 15.33
CA GLY A 1011 73.19 -31.70 13.86
C GLY A 1011 73.15 -30.30 13.26
N VAL A 1012 72.78 -29.27 14.04
CA VAL A 1012 72.70 -27.87 13.57
C VAL A 1012 74.03 -27.16 13.85
N ALA A 1013 74.70 -26.68 12.78
CA ALA A 1013 75.98 -25.98 12.87
C ALA A 1013 75.82 -24.48 13.21
N GLN A 1014 76.74 -23.93 13.99
CA GLN A 1014 76.81 -22.48 14.25
C GLN A 1014 77.33 -21.72 13.01
N TRP A 1015 76.78 -20.52 12.76
CA TRP A 1015 77.09 -19.68 11.61
C TRP A 1015 78.57 -19.26 11.52
N GLY A 1016 79.01 -18.90 10.31
CA GLY A 1016 80.39 -18.47 10.02
C GLY A 1016 81.40 -19.61 9.75
N GLN A 1017 80.99 -20.89 9.80
CA GLN A 1017 81.89 -22.04 9.61
C GLN A 1017 82.07 -22.49 8.14
N ARG A 1018 81.55 -21.71 7.17
CA ARG A 1018 81.40 -22.07 5.74
C ARG A 1018 82.70 -22.47 5.00
N HIS A 1019 83.87 -22.10 5.50
CA HIS A 1019 85.16 -22.52 4.92
C HIS A 1019 85.43 -24.03 5.06
N PHE A 1020 84.82 -24.72 6.04
CA PHE A 1020 85.02 -26.16 6.26
C PHE A 1020 84.01 -27.06 5.53
N GLN A 1021 82.85 -26.56 5.10
CA GLN A 1021 81.86 -27.36 4.37
C GLN A 1021 82.19 -27.54 2.86
N LYS A 1022 82.94 -26.60 2.25
CA LYS A 1022 83.27 -26.64 0.82
C LYS A 1022 84.30 -27.71 0.42
N SER A 1023 85.01 -28.33 1.36
CA SER A 1023 86.00 -29.38 1.05
C SER A 1023 85.41 -30.79 0.92
N SER A 1024 84.20 -31.06 1.43
CA SER A 1024 83.60 -32.40 1.46
C SER A 1024 82.68 -32.73 0.28
N LEU A 1025 82.48 -31.80 -0.66
CA LEU A 1025 81.57 -31.92 -1.81
C LEU A 1025 82.29 -31.98 -3.17
N ARG A 1026 83.57 -32.41 -3.18
CA ARG A 1026 84.40 -32.49 -4.39
C ARG A 1026 84.98 -33.87 -4.72
N ALA A 1027 84.51 -34.90 -4.04
CA ALA A 1027 84.75 -36.29 -4.39
C ALA A 1027 83.41 -36.98 -4.68
N GLU A 1028 83.38 -37.80 -5.73
CA GLU A 1028 82.30 -38.75 -6.07
C GLU A 1028 80.97 -38.18 -6.61
N THR A 1029 81.05 -37.58 -7.80
CA THR A 1029 80.15 -37.98 -8.91
C THR A 1029 81.03 -38.49 -10.05
N GLY A 1030 80.98 -39.80 -10.33
CA GLY A 1030 81.98 -40.47 -11.18
C GLY A 1030 81.76 -41.98 -11.41
N THR A 1031 80.50 -42.38 -11.59
CA THR A 1031 79.97 -43.54 -12.33
C THR A 1031 80.85 -44.81 -12.53
N GLN A 1032 80.34 -45.98 -12.11
CA GLN A 1032 80.84 -47.28 -12.59
C GLN A 1032 80.53 -47.49 -14.08
N GLN A 1033 81.55 -47.83 -14.89
CA GLN A 1033 81.36 -48.70 -16.07
C GLN A 1033 82.64 -49.47 -16.44
N VAL A 1034 82.55 -50.80 -16.34
CA VAL A 1034 82.99 -51.86 -17.27
C VAL A 1034 84.36 -51.79 -17.99
N SER A 1035 85.03 -52.95 -18.00
CA SER A 1035 86.20 -53.42 -18.78
C SER A 1035 86.41 -52.80 -20.19
N SER A 1036 87.60 -52.74 -20.81
CA SER A 1036 88.83 -53.57 -20.70
C SER A 1036 90.04 -52.81 -21.32
N ALA A 1037 91.31 -53.26 -21.41
CA ALA A 1037 92.04 -54.49 -21.06
C ALA A 1037 93.55 -54.17 -20.88
N GLY A 1038 94.37 -55.13 -20.41
CA GLY A 1038 95.85 -55.04 -20.49
C GLY A 1038 96.61 -55.80 -19.39
N PHE A 1039 97.28 -56.91 -19.74
CA PHE A 1039 98.06 -57.75 -18.82
C PHE A 1039 99.46 -57.17 -18.49
N GLY A 1040 99.97 -57.43 -17.27
CA GLY A 1040 101.35 -57.10 -16.88
C GLY A 1040 101.70 -57.56 -15.45
N SER A 1041 102.22 -58.79 -15.31
CA SER A 1041 102.53 -59.48 -14.04
C SER A 1041 104.05 -59.41 -13.72
N PRO A 1042 104.61 -60.09 -12.69
CA PRO A 1042 104.38 -60.03 -11.23
C PRO A 1042 105.69 -59.93 -10.39
N GLY A 1043 105.62 -59.84 -9.05
CA GLY A 1043 106.68 -60.44 -8.21
C GLY A 1043 106.87 -60.00 -6.74
N LYS A 1044 106.48 -60.89 -5.80
CA LYS A 1044 107.17 -61.32 -4.53
C LYS A 1044 107.75 -60.22 -3.60
N ARG A 1045 107.54 -60.23 -2.28
CA ARG A 1045 107.38 -61.30 -1.24
C ARG A 1045 106.78 -60.63 0.05
N ALA A 1046 106.37 -61.27 1.15
CA ALA A 1046 106.39 -62.68 1.58
C ALA A 1046 105.14 -63.08 2.42
N LYS A 1047 105.29 -63.27 3.75
CA LYS A 1047 104.34 -63.70 4.83
C LYS A 1047 104.92 -63.16 6.18
N ARG A 1048 104.28 -63.14 7.37
CA ARG A 1048 103.28 -64.06 7.97
C ARG A 1048 102.67 -63.51 9.30
N GLY A 1049 101.37 -63.72 9.53
CA GLY A 1049 100.66 -63.79 10.84
C GLY A 1049 100.46 -62.49 11.67
N GLU A 1050 99.47 -62.32 12.56
CA GLU A 1050 98.16 -62.96 12.82
C GLU A 1050 97.51 -62.27 14.06
N LYS A 1051 96.49 -61.40 13.86
CA LYS A 1051 95.30 -61.13 14.72
C LYS A 1051 94.63 -59.80 14.30
N GLY A 1052 93.30 -59.69 14.48
CA GLY A 1052 92.44 -58.82 13.68
C GLY A 1052 92.36 -57.33 14.08
N VAL A 1053 92.65 -56.44 13.12
CA VAL A 1053 91.68 -55.61 12.36
C VAL A 1053 90.45 -55.08 13.14
N GLU A 1054 90.14 -53.78 13.18
CA GLU A 1054 90.93 -52.57 12.85
C GLU A 1054 90.31 -51.31 13.49
N ASP A 1055 91.21 -50.44 13.94
CA ASP A 1055 91.09 -49.05 14.43
C ASP A 1055 90.23 -48.12 13.52
N VAL A 1056 89.40 -47.21 14.07
CA VAL A 1056 89.74 -45.91 14.72
C VAL A 1056 90.45 -44.90 13.79
N VAL A 1057 89.69 -43.91 13.30
CA VAL A 1057 90.19 -42.64 12.74
C VAL A 1057 89.35 -41.46 13.25
N LEU A 1058 89.99 -40.39 13.73
CA LEU A 1058 89.33 -39.22 14.31
C LEU A 1058 88.71 -38.29 13.25
N VAL A 1059 87.45 -37.88 13.47
CA VAL A 1059 86.84 -36.69 12.85
C VAL A 1059 86.64 -35.60 13.91
N ARG A 1060 87.24 -34.41 13.71
CA ARG A 1060 87.00 -33.24 14.56
C ARG A 1060 85.58 -32.71 14.33
N LYS A 1061 84.75 -32.71 15.38
CA LYS A 1061 83.35 -32.21 15.32
C LYS A 1061 83.30 -30.68 15.13
N LEU A 1062 82.39 -30.22 14.27
CA LEU A 1062 81.99 -28.81 14.12
C LEU A 1062 81.34 -28.29 15.42
N ARG A 1063 81.34 -26.96 15.64
CA ARG A 1063 80.60 -26.38 16.78
C ARG A 1063 79.10 -26.33 16.45
N ASN A 1064 78.29 -26.88 17.33
CA ASN A 1064 76.83 -26.99 17.22
C ASN A 1064 76.12 -26.28 18.38
N PHE A 1065 74.79 -26.23 18.34
CA PHE A 1065 73.98 -25.54 19.36
C PHE A 1065 73.63 -26.41 20.58
N TYR A 1066 74.15 -27.65 20.66
CA TYR A 1066 73.77 -28.64 21.69
C TYR A 1066 73.95 -28.15 23.14
N SER A 1067 75.08 -27.51 23.49
CA SER A 1067 75.29 -27.04 24.87
C SER A 1067 74.24 -26.00 25.27
N GLY A 1068 73.99 -25.01 24.41
CA GLY A 1068 72.99 -23.97 24.65
C GLY A 1068 71.54 -24.47 24.70
N VAL A 1069 71.23 -25.66 24.16
CA VAL A 1069 69.90 -26.28 24.27
C VAL A 1069 69.82 -27.20 25.50
N ALA A 1070 70.85 -28.01 25.77
CA ALA A 1070 70.85 -28.97 26.87
C ALA A 1070 71.02 -28.30 28.25
N GLU A 1071 71.77 -27.20 28.34
CA GLU A 1071 72.02 -26.45 29.59
C GLU A 1071 70.85 -25.53 29.99
N HIS A 1072 69.79 -25.42 29.15
CA HIS A 1072 68.63 -24.59 29.47
C HIS A 1072 67.83 -25.17 30.63
N GLU A 1073 67.54 -24.33 31.64
CA GLU A 1073 66.95 -24.74 32.92
C GLU A 1073 65.63 -25.50 32.75
N ASP A 1074 64.66 -24.94 32.00
CA ASP A 1074 63.36 -25.59 31.76
C ASP A 1074 63.48 -26.96 31.05
N ILE A 1075 64.45 -27.12 30.16
CA ILE A 1075 64.66 -28.38 29.42
C ILE A 1075 65.24 -29.43 30.37
N SER A 1076 66.22 -29.05 31.19
CA SER A 1076 66.79 -29.91 32.24
C SER A 1076 65.72 -30.35 33.26
N GLN A 1077 64.84 -29.46 33.70
CA GLN A 1077 63.74 -29.81 34.61
C GLN A 1077 62.76 -30.83 34.00
N LEU A 1078 62.40 -30.67 32.71
CA LEU A 1078 61.52 -31.62 32.01
C LEU A 1078 62.16 -33.01 31.86
N VAL A 1079 63.45 -33.06 31.52
CA VAL A 1079 64.23 -34.31 31.40
C VAL A 1079 64.23 -35.09 32.72
N VAL A 1080 64.49 -34.42 33.85
CA VAL A 1080 64.49 -35.06 35.18
C VAL A 1080 63.11 -35.62 35.52
N LEU A 1081 62.04 -34.85 35.34
CA LEU A 1081 60.68 -35.30 35.63
C LEU A 1081 60.30 -36.56 34.84
N LEU A 1082 60.52 -36.55 33.51
CA LEU A 1082 60.22 -37.67 32.62
C LEU A 1082 61.00 -38.96 32.98
N SER A 1083 62.22 -38.83 33.50
CA SER A 1083 63.06 -39.97 33.89
C SER A 1083 62.56 -40.77 35.10
N SER A 1084 61.58 -40.23 35.84
CA SER A 1084 60.95 -40.86 37.01
C SER A 1084 59.50 -41.31 36.77
N SER A 1085 59.00 -41.18 35.53
CA SER A 1085 57.57 -41.20 35.21
C SER A 1085 56.83 -42.50 35.54
N VAL A 1086 57.48 -43.66 35.40
CA VAL A 1086 56.88 -44.98 35.67
C VAL A 1086 56.46 -45.18 37.14
N ASN A 1087 57.03 -44.42 38.08
CA ASN A 1087 56.62 -44.48 39.49
C ASN A 1087 55.12 -44.21 39.69
N SER A 1088 54.50 -43.40 38.82
CA SER A 1088 53.06 -43.08 38.85
C SER A 1088 52.14 -44.24 38.47
N ILE A 1089 52.63 -45.20 37.68
CA ILE A 1089 51.85 -46.32 37.14
C ILE A 1089 51.97 -47.57 38.04
N ARG A 1090 53.06 -47.69 38.81
CA ARG A 1090 53.41 -48.89 39.59
C ARG A 1090 52.32 -49.33 40.57
N GLU A 1091 51.69 -48.40 41.30
CA GLU A 1091 50.65 -48.75 42.28
C GLU A 1091 49.37 -49.28 41.62
N LEU A 1092 48.97 -48.68 40.49
CA LEU A 1092 47.78 -49.09 39.72
C LEU A 1092 47.98 -50.47 39.08
N ALA A 1093 49.17 -50.73 38.52
CA ALA A 1093 49.51 -52.03 37.96
C ALA A 1093 49.46 -53.16 39.01
N SER A 1094 50.03 -52.93 40.19
CA SER A 1094 50.02 -53.91 41.28
C SER A 1094 48.61 -54.25 41.79
N LYS A 1095 47.70 -53.27 41.86
CA LYS A 1095 46.30 -53.50 42.25
C LYS A 1095 45.57 -54.40 41.24
N VAL A 1096 45.67 -54.10 39.94
CA VAL A 1096 45.02 -54.90 38.88
C VAL A 1096 45.56 -56.34 38.83
N LEU A 1097 46.84 -56.57 39.14
CA LEU A 1097 47.41 -57.93 39.18
C LEU A 1097 46.91 -58.74 40.41
N GLN A 1098 46.51 -58.09 41.50
CA GLN A 1098 45.92 -58.78 42.67
C GLN A 1098 44.49 -59.28 42.41
N ASP A 1099 43.69 -58.57 41.60
CA ASP A 1099 42.30 -58.95 41.31
C ASP A 1099 42.17 -60.34 40.66
N PHE A 1100 43.19 -60.80 39.91
CA PHE A 1100 43.22 -62.13 39.30
C PHE A 1100 43.51 -63.26 40.29
N GLN A 1101 43.96 -62.95 41.51
CA GLN A 1101 44.34 -63.95 42.51
C GLN A 1101 43.13 -64.74 43.06
N LYS A 1102 41.90 -64.28 42.83
CA LYS A 1102 40.65 -65.00 43.15
C LYS A 1102 40.53 -66.37 42.45
N TYR A 1103 41.10 -66.51 41.24
CA TYR A 1103 41.03 -67.74 40.45
C TYR A 1103 42.05 -68.82 40.89
N LYS A 1104 42.86 -68.55 41.92
CA LYS A 1104 43.98 -69.39 42.35
C LYS A 1104 43.61 -70.86 42.61
N VAL A 1105 42.37 -71.14 43.01
CA VAL A 1105 41.87 -72.51 43.23
C VAL A 1105 42.06 -73.40 42.01
N LEU A 1106 41.93 -72.86 40.78
CA LEU A 1106 42.03 -73.64 39.54
C LEU A 1106 43.43 -74.24 39.30
N TRP A 1107 44.50 -73.59 39.77
CA TRP A 1107 45.90 -73.99 39.50
C TRP A 1107 46.72 -74.31 40.76
N ALA A 1108 46.11 -74.29 41.94
CA ALA A 1108 46.79 -74.54 43.22
C ALA A 1108 46.50 -75.93 43.83
N GLU A 1109 45.51 -76.66 43.32
CA GLU A 1109 45.09 -77.98 43.80
C GLU A 1109 45.29 -79.04 42.70
N ASP A 1110 45.54 -80.29 43.09
CA ASP A 1110 45.73 -81.41 42.16
C ASP A 1110 44.39 -82.01 41.71
N ARG A 1111 44.23 -82.24 40.40
CA ARG A 1111 42.93 -82.53 39.76
C ARG A 1111 42.38 -83.89 40.12
N ASP A 1112 43.20 -84.93 39.95
CA ASP A 1112 42.79 -86.32 40.17
C ASP A 1112 42.56 -86.62 41.65
N ALA A 1113 43.41 -86.09 42.53
CA ALA A 1113 43.33 -86.33 43.97
C ALA A 1113 42.00 -85.85 44.59
N LYS A 1114 41.53 -84.65 44.18
CA LYS A 1114 40.29 -84.06 44.70
C LYS A 1114 39.04 -84.76 44.16
N ILE A 1115 39.04 -85.12 42.87
CA ILE A 1115 37.92 -85.82 42.24
C ILE A 1115 37.79 -87.25 42.77
N GLN A 1116 38.89 -87.97 43.00
CA GLN A 1116 38.83 -89.32 43.59
C GLN A 1116 38.35 -89.30 45.05
N GLN A 1117 38.71 -88.28 45.84
CA GLN A 1117 38.14 -88.11 47.19
C GLN A 1117 36.62 -87.86 47.16
N PHE A 1118 36.14 -87.06 46.20
CA PHE A 1118 34.71 -86.79 46.03
C PHE A 1118 33.93 -88.05 45.64
N LEU A 1119 34.42 -88.82 44.66
CA LEU A 1119 33.77 -90.06 44.20
C LEU A 1119 33.78 -91.18 45.26
N ALA A 1120 34.82 -91.25 46.09
CA ALA A 1120 34.89 -92.23 47.19
C ALA A 1120 33.78 -92.06 48.25
N GLY A 1121 33.10 -90.91 48.29
CA GLY A 1121 31.96 -90.66 49.17
C GLY A 1121 30.63 -91.27 48.70
N CYS A 1122 30.59 -91.91 47.52
CA CYS A 1122 29.36 -92.35 46.85
C CYS A 1122 28.29 -91.24 46.73
N PRO A 1123 28.62 -90.07 46.15
CA PRO A 1123 27.72 -88.92 46.10
C PRO A 1123 26.49 -89.17 45.21
N SER A 1124 25.39 -88.49 45.53
CA SER A 1124 24.16 -88.52 44.76
C SER A 1124 24.31 -87.83 43.40
N LEU A 1125 23.48 -88.22 42.42
CA LEU A 1125 23.52 -87.64 41.06
C LEU A 1125 23.26 -86.13 41.06
N THR A 1126 22.50 -85.62 42.05
CA THR A 1126 22.29 -84.20 42.31
C THR A 1126 23.58 -83.48 42.73
N GLU A 1127 24.35 -84.02 43.67
CA GLU A 1127 25.60 -83.40 44.16
C GLU A 1127 26.67 -83.39 43.05
N ILE A 1128 26.77 -84.46 42.26
CA ILE A 1128 27.66 -84.52 41.09
C ILE A 1128 27.29 -83.44 40.06
N LYS A 1129 26.00 -83.21 39.84
CA LYS A 1129 25.50 -82.18 38.91
C LYS A 1129 25.81 -80.77 39.41
N GLU A 1130 25.73 -80.51 40.71
CA GLU A 1130 26.07 -79.23 41.32
C GLU A 1130 27.57 -78.91 41.15
N GLU A 1131 28.46 -79.88 41.35
CA GLU A 1131 29.90 -79.69 41.17
C GLU A 1131 30.27 -79.42 39.68
N ILE A 1132 29.60 -80.09 38.72
CA ILE A 1132 29.75 -79.80 37.28
C ILE A 1132 29.31 -78.36 36.95
N LEU A 1133 28.21 -77.89 37.56
CA LEU A 1133 27.71 -76.53 37.36
C LEU A 1133 28.65 -75.48 37.95
N HIS A 1134 29.25 -75.74 39.11
CA HIS A 1134 30.24 -74.88 39.76
C HIS A 1134 31.46 -74.62 38.85
N TYR A 1135 32.07 -75.67 38.27
CA TYR A 1135 33.16 -75.49 37.32
C TYR A 1135 32.72 -74.86 35.97
N ALA A 1136 31.48 -75.09 35.54
CA ALA A 1136 30.91 -74.41 34.37
C ALA A 1136 30.68 -72.90 34.60
N MET A 1137 30.34 -72.49 35.82
CA MET A 1137 30.26 -71.07 36.20
C MET A 1137 31.64 -70.40 36.16
N PHE A 1138 32.71 -71.07 36.61
CA PHE A 1138 34.07 -70.53 36.46
C PHE A 1138 34.49 -70.40 34.98
N GLU A 1139 34.09 -71.33 34.11
CA GLU A 1139 34.32 -71.23 32.65
C GLU A 1139 33.67 -69.94 32.09
N GLN A 1140 32.43 -69.63 32.51
CA GLN A 1140 31.73 -68.38 32.16
C GLN A 1140 32.37 -67.13 32.78
N GLU A 1141 32.71 -67.13 34.07
CA GLU A 1141 33.38 -65.98 34.71
C GLU A 1141 34.72 -65.61 34.04
N VAL A 1142 35.47 -66.61 33.59
CA VAL A 1142 36.71 -66.41 32.84
C VAL A 1142 36.40 -65.87 31.44
N GLU A 1143 35.32 -66.36 30.79
CA GLU A 1143 34.87 -65.84 29.49
C GLU A 1143 34.34 -64.40 29.58
N ASP A 1144 33.83 -63.94 30.72
CA ASP A 1144 33.41 -62.56 30.96
C ASP A 1144 34.57 -61.59 31.30
N LEU A 1145 35.81 -62.09 31.47
CA LEU A 1145 36.96 -61.22 31.72
C LEU A 1145 37.22 -60.26 30.54
N LYS A 1146 37.29 -58.96 30.87
CA LYS A 1146 37.56 -57.87 29.92
C LYS A 1146 38.89 -58.10 29.18
N PRO A 1147 38.91 -58.04 27.84
CA PRO A 1147 40.10 -58.39 27.03
C PRO A 1147 41.24 -57.36 27.13
N ILE A 1148 40.92 -56.10 27.45
CA ILE A 1148 41.87 -55.00 27.57
C ILE A 1148 41.55 -54.22 28.86
N ILE A 1149 42.58 -53.87 29.63
CA ILE A 1149 42.52 -53.03 30.83
C ILE A 1149 43.45 -51.83 30.63
N LEU A 1150 42.94 -50.62 30.81
CA LEU A 1150 43.68 -49.38 30.57
C LEU A 1150 44.38 -48.90 31.84
N LEU A 1151 45.72 -48.93 31.84
CA LEU A 1151 46.60 -48.38 32.87
C LEU A 1151 47.23 -47.05 32.40
N GLY A 1152 46.39 -46.04 32.18
CA GLY A 1152 46.83 -44.72 31.71
C GLY A 1152 47.49 -44.83 30.33
N PRO A 1153 48.80 -44.56 30.18
CA PRO A 1153 49.49 -44.69 28.89
C PRO A 1153 49.70 -46.14 28.41
N VAL A 1154 49.44 -47.15 29.25
CA VAL A 1154 49.68 -48.58 28.93
C VAL A 1154 48.37 -49.37 28.79
N GLU A 1155 48.24 -50.13 27.71
CA GLU A 1155 47.17 -51.12 27.49
C GLU A 1155 47.61 -52.51 27.95
N LEU A 1156 47.00 -53.02 29.04
CA LEU A 1156 47.13 -54.41 29.47
C LEU A 1156 46.16 -55.31 28.71
N HIS A 1157 46.70 -56.27 27.97
CA HIS A 1157 45.92 -57.30 27.29
C HIS A 1157 45.86 -58.58 28.15
N THR A 1158 44.65 -59.04 28.46
CA THR A 1158 44.39 -60.22 29.33
C THR A 1158 44.20 -61.53 28.56
N GLY A 1159 44.19 -61.48 27.23
CA GLY A 1159 43.93 -62.64 26.35
C GLY A 1159 44.74 -63.91 26.68
N PRO A 1160 46.08 -63.84 26.85
CA PRO A 1160 46.88 -65.01 27.20
C PRO A 1160 46.47 -65.64 28.54
N LEU A 1161 46.26 -64.83 29.59
CA LEU A 1161 45.76 -65.27 30.89
C LEU A 1161 44.37 -65.92 30.78
N LYS A 1162 43.44 -65.30 30.03
CA LYS A 1162 42.07 -65.80 29.83
C LYS A 1162 42.05 -67.19 29.20
N ILE A 1163 42.86 -67.40 28.16
CA ILE A 1163 43.00 -68.70 27.48
C ILE A 1163 43.55 -69.75 28.45
N ALA A 1164 44.57 -69.42 29.25
CA ALA A 1164 45.16 -70.33 30.24
C ALA A 1164 44.13 -70.77 31.31
N LEU A 1165 43.37 -69.82 31.87
CA LEU A 1165 42.37 -70.11 32.90
C LEU A 1165 41.18 -70.93 32.38
N ALA A 1166 40.71 -70.64 31.15
CA ALA A 1166 39.58 -71.35 30.55
C ALA A 1166 39.93 -72.82 30.25
N MET A 1167 41.15 -73.09 29.75
CA MET A 1167 41.63 -74.47 29.55
C MET A 1167 41.69 -75.25 30.86
N GLU A 1168 42.10 -74.62 31.96
CA GLU A 1168 42.18 -75.25 33.28
C GLU A 1168 40.79 -75.62 33.81
N ALA A 1169 39.85 -74.66 33.85
CA ALA A 1169 38.48 -74.90 34.31
C ALA A 1169 37.76 -76.01 33.49
N LYS A 1170 37.97 -76.03 32.18
CA LYS A 1170 37.43 -77.06 31.29
C LYS A 1170 38.03 -78.43 31.54
N ALA A 1171 39.31 -78.52 31.89
CA ALA A 1171 39.96 -79.80 32.23
C ALA A 1171 39.35 -80.42 33.49
N TRP A 1172 39.11 -79.63 34.54
CA TRP A 1172 38.42 -80.07 35.77
C TRP A 1172 37.04 -80.67 35.46
N LYS A 1173 36.21 -79.95 34.69
CA LYS A 1173 34.86 -80.37 34.30
C LYS A 1173 34.84 -81.66 33.45
N MET A 1174 35.73 -81.77 32.47
CA MET A 1174 35.81 -82.95 31.60
C MET A 1174 36.25 -84.21 32.35
N LEU A 1175 37.16 -84.06 33.32
CA LEU A 1175 37.65 -85.17 34.15
C LEU A 1175 36.53 -85.76 35.00
N LEU A 1176 35.70 -84.91 35.65
CA LEU A 1176 34.54 -85.37 36.43
C LEU A 1176 33.51 -86.12 35.56
N CYS A 1177 33.20 -85.60 34.37
CA CYS A 1177 32.28 -86.24 33.43
C CYS A 1177 32.78 -87.60 32.91
N HIS A 1178 34.11 -87.77 32.77
CA HIS A 1178 34.69 -89.02 32.29
C HIS A 1178 34.51 -90.16 33.30
N TYR A 1179 34.78 -89.90 34.58
CA TYR A 1179 34.59 -90.90 35.65
C TYR A 1179 33.12 -91.31 35.80
N LEU A 1180 32.18 -90.36 35.71
CA LEU A 1180 30.75 -90.63 35.74
C LEU A 1180 30.31 -91.59 34.63
N ASN A 1181 30.80 -91.35 33.40
CA ASN A 1181 30.44 -92.16 32.23
C ASN A 1181 30.95 -93.61 32.35
N GLU A 1182 32.19 -93.83 32.80
CA GLU A 1182 32.72 -95.19 33.02
C GLU A 1182 31.92 -95.96 34.10
N GLU A 1183 31.45 -95.29 35.15
CA GLU A 1183 30.62 -95.95 36.18
C GLU A 1183 29.26 -96.41 35.63
N TYR A 1184 28.53 -95.54 34.92
CA TYR A 1184 27.21 -95.87 34.37
C TYR A 1184 27.28 -96.84 33.19
N LYS A 1185 28.31 -96.74 32.34
CA LYS A 1185 28.59 -97.70 31.28
C LYS A 1185 28.73 -99.13 31.83
N LYS A 1186 29.40 -99.30 32.97
CA LYS A 1186 29.52 -100.61 33.64
C LYS A 1186 28.16 -101.14 34.10
N LYS A 1187 27.35 -100.30 34.78
CA LYS A 1187 25.97 -100.66 35.20
C LYS A 1187 25.11 -101.07 34.00
N MET A 1188 25.19 -100.34 32.88
CA MET A 1188 24.43 -100.65 31.67
C MET A 1188 24.85 -101.99 31.02
N THR A 1189 26.15 -102.31 30.97
CA THR A 1189 26.61 -103.61 30.47
C THR A 1189 26.13 -104.78 31.32
N ASP A 1190 26.10 -104.61 32.64
CA ASP A 1190 25.64 -105.64 33.57
C ASP A 1190 24.13 -105.90 33.35
N MET A 1191 23.30 -104.85 33.24
CA MET A 1191 21.87 -104.97 32.89
C MET A 1191 21.61 -105.65 31.54
N MET A 1192 22.32 -105.26 30.47
CA MET A 1192 22.12 -105.86 29.15
C MET A 1192 22.47 -107.35 29.12
N SER A 1193 23.47 -107.77 29.90
CA SER A 1193 23.83 -109.18 30.06
C SER A 1193 22.71 -109.97 30.75
N PHE A 1194 22.08 -109.41 31.79
CA PHE A 1194 20.94 -110.00 32.48
C PHE A 1194 19.73 -110.17 31.54
N ILE A 1195 19.34 -109.11 30.83
CA ILE A 1195 18.18 -109.14 29.91
C ILE A 1195 18.35 -110.23 28.83
N THR A 1196 19.54 -110.30 28.21
CA THR A 1196 19.79 -111.28 27.14
C THR A 1196 19.85 -112.72 27.63
N GLU A 1197 20.35 -112.99 28.84
CA GLU A 1197 20.34 -114.34 29.40
C GLU A 1197 18.92 -114.84 29.67
N TYR A 1198 18.08 -114.02 30.32
CA TYR A 1198 16.72 -114.43 30.69
C TYR A 1198 15.75 -114.48 29.51
N LEU A 1199 15.87 -113.59 28.50
CA LEU A 1199 15.15 -113.74 27.22
C LEU A 1199 15.46 -115.07 26.52
N LYS A 1200 16.70 -115.55 26.62
CA LYS A 1200 17.12 -116.84 26.03
C LYS A 1200 16.56 -118.05 26.80
N LYS A 1201 16.33 -117.92 28.11
CA LYS A 1201 15.63 -118.94 28.92
C LYS A 1201 14.14 -119.01 28.58
N LEU A 1202 13.48 -117.87 28.39
CA LEU A 1202 12.04 -117.79 28.12
C LEU A 1202 11.62 -118.13 26.68
N SER A 1203 12.54 -118.02 25.71
CA SER A 1203 12.26 -118.34 24.29
C SER A 1203 12.33 -119.83 23.95
N ARG A 1204 12.57 -120.70 24.94
CA ARG A 1204 12.57 -122.15 24.78
C ARG A 1204 11.13 -122.67 24.60
N PRO A 1205 10.81 -123.43 23.53
CA PRO A 1205 9.46 -123.93 23.31
C PRO A 1205 9.10 -125.00 24.35
N LEU A 1206 7.89 -124.89 24.92
CA LEU A 1206 7.42 -125.72 26.03
C LEU A 1206 6.85 -127.05 25.50
N GLY A 1207 7.52 -128.17 25.75
CA GLY A 1207 7.08 -129.52 25.35
C GLY A 1207 6.51 -130.36 26.48
N ASP A 1208 6.99 -130.15 27.70
CA ASP A 1208 6.61 -130.91 28.90
C ASP A 1208 6.36 -130.00 30.12
N LEU A 1209 6.01 -130.61 31.26
CA LEU A 1209 5.72 -129.88 32.51
C LEU A 1209 6.97 -129.29 33.18
N ASP A 1210 8.17 -129.80 32.89
CA ASP A 1210 9.41 -129.27 33.46
C ASP A 1210 9.88 -128.02 32.70
N ASP A 1211 9.69 -127.94 31.38
CA ASP A 1211 9.85 -126.70 30.60
C ASP A 1211 8.97 -125.56 31.17
N VAL A 1212 7.72 -125.86 31.56
CA VAL A 1212 6.80 -124.88 32.16
C VAL A 1212 7.31 -124.38 33.51
N ARG A 1213 7.85 -125.27 34.36
CA ARG A 1213 8.43 -124.89 35.65
C ARG A 1213 9.65 -124.00 35.48
N PHE A 1214 10.52 -124.32 34.53
CA PHE A 1214 11.72 -123.53 34.23
C PHE A 1214 11.37 -122.12 33.72
N ALA A 1215 10.35 -121.98 32.88
CA ALA A 1215 9.85 -120.68 32.43
C ALA A 1215 9.25 -119.85 33.57
N MET A 1216 8.50 -120.48 34.49
CA MET A 1216 7.96 -119.77 35.66
C MET A 1216 9.03 -119.33 36.65
N GLU A 1217 10.08 -120.13 36.87
CA GLU A 1217 11.21 -119.79 37.74
C GLU A 1217 12.01 -118.61 37.16
N ALA A 1218 12.25 -118.61 35.83
CA ALA A 1218 12.85 -117.48 35.14
C ALA A 1218 12.01 -116.19 35.24
N LEU A 1219 10.67 -116.27 35.14
CA LEU A 1219 9.79 -115.11 35.32
C LEU A 1219 9.77 -114.57 36.76
N SER A 1220 9.95 -115.43 37.78
CA SER A 1220 10.06 -114.97 39.17
C SER A 1220 11.31 -114.10 39.36
N ILE A 1221 12.47 -114.58 38.89
CA ILE A 1221 13.75 -113.87 39.08
C ILE A 1221 13.77 -112.52 38.34
N ILE A 1222 13.14 -112.44 37.15
CA ILE A 1222 12.97 -111.14 36.45
C ILE A 1222 12.16 -110.17 37.30
N ARG A 1223 11.06 -110.64 37.91
CA ARG A 1223 10.14 -109.81 38.70
C ARG A 1223 10.74 -109.34 40.02
N ASP A 1224 11.55 -110.17 40.67
CA ASP A 1224 12.23 -109.78 41.92
C ASP A 1224 13.29 -108.69 41.68
N ASN A 1225 13.92 -108.68 40.49
CA ASN A 1225 14.93 -107.68 40.10
C ASN A 1225 14.36 -106.46 39.34
N GLU A 1226 13.07 -106.46 38.98
CA GLU A 1226 12.40 -105.45 38.14
C GLU A 1226 12.58 -104.03 38.69
N ILE A 1227 12.41 -103.86 40.01
CA ILE A 1227 12.49 -102.55 40.69
C ILE A 1227 13.93 -102.00 40.71
N GLU A 1228 14.93 -102.86 40.92
CA GLU A 1228 16.34 -102.43 40.92
C GLU A 1228 16.79 -102.06 39.50
N MET A 1229 16.31 -102.80 38.50
CA MET A 1229 16.54 -102.51 37.09
C MET A 1229 15.91 -101.18 36.65
N ASP A 1230 14.65 -100.90 36.98
CA ASP A 1230 14.01 -99.62 36.62
C ASP A 1230 14.71 -98.42 37.30
N MET A 1231 15.07 -98.56 38.58
CA MET A 1231 15.78 -97.52 39.33
C MET A 1231 17.21 -97.26 38.81
N THR A 1232 17.82 -98.24 38.13
CA THR A 1232 19.14 -98.09 37.49
C THR A 1232 19.06 -97.66 36.03
N LEU A 1233 17.96 -97.96 35.33
CA LEU A 1233 17.73 -97.52 33.94
C LEU A 1233 17.40 -96.02 33.86
N GLY A 1234 16.57 -95.51 34.77
CA GLY A 1234 16.09 -94.13 34.75
C GLY A 1234 17.17 -93.01 34.71
N PRO A 1235 18.36 -93.16 35.34
CA PRO A 1235 19.47 -92.22 35.18
C PRO A 1235 20.48 -92.58 34.07
N ILE A 1236 20.23 -93.64 33.29
CA ILE A 1236 21.04 -94.05 32.12
C ILE A 1236 20.40 -93.56 30.80
N GLU A 1237 19.07 -93.41 30.75
CA GLU A 1237 18.33 -92.69 29.70
C GLU A 1237 18.56 -91.16 29.72
#